data_AF-A0A1H2YEQ7-F1
#
_entry.id   AF-A0A1H2YEQ7-F1
#
_cell.length_a   1.000
_cell.length_b   1.000
_cell.length_c   1.000
_cell.angle_alpha   90.00
_cell.angle_beta   90.00
_cell.angle_gamma   90.00
#
_symmetry.space_group_name_H-M   'P 1'
#
loop_
_entity.id
_entity.type
_entity.pdbx_description
1 polymer ?
#
loop_
_entity_poly.entity_id
_entity_poly.type
_entity_poly.pdbx_seq_one_letter_code
_entity_poly.pdbx_strand_id
1 'polypeptide(L)'
;MTVRSIRVKLAVGSPQYRDVRRGLWKTHEIMNQGVRYYCEWLVLMRQEPIYDEDEHGLTVVQRTREDIQAELLSRLRTLQSAHQHSGDMGTDEELLSLMRQLYEQLVPSSVDKNKSGDARMIARNFFNPLTNPNSQGGLGISNAGRKPKWLLKKLSGDPTWEEDYKKAMEQKQESSVSFLLLELRRFGLHPIFLPYTDTVLEVSWAPKKARQWVRKWDYDLFQQSIERMLSWESWTRRVKERFEKLVESEKKFYDENFATDPEFIKLAETLEGELQASSQGFVAVDEHAFQIRPRSMRGFDRVADEWCKLADDAPIEEYEAAIKRVQARLGRNFGSYVLFAHLAKPEYWSLWRSDPTKILRFARLRALQRAVARAKRHARLTLPDAIHHPIWIRYDAKGKNIYSYRLLIPEKRSKRYYVEFSSLIMPDGENRWAEHRNIRVPLAFSRQWERLHFSIMEDGSLCVQYRDPGVDEPLRAELGGAKIQFDRRYLIRRSSTLSAGECGPVYLNVSVDVNPAHRPDVQVLQSAKLVSVSRDTNRIYLRPENLSAYWKSQGDGTLPLRVMSVDLGVRSSAAVVICRLEHRDSVVSSGRRTATIYRIAGTDEFVAVQERAFLLRLPGEGKGTNEDAPLRDVYAQLGTIRQGIQILRSLLRLCDTKTPDERQEALHGLAQSLEPSGAWKDELHPHLVMLQGVVHDSVDNWKQKVISVHRQMERILGHAVREWKVARKNAGKPPIRRGAGGLSLRRIRQLEQERRTLVAWSNHAREPGQVVRIKRGTQVAQWLVERVNHLKEDRLKKLADLLIMTALGYVYDETKPSGHKWDKRYPPCQIILMEDLSRYRFQSDRPPSENSQLMAWSHRRLLEILKLQADLHKLIVGTVFPAFSSRFDAQSGAPGVRCRSVKKQDIENAAQGKGWLARELQRLNWTLEWLQPNDLIPTGDGELFVTPACCDRQKGIKIVHADLNAAQNLQRRFWGGHAESLCRVTCDVVERDGRRYAVPRISNAFADSFYKVFGQGVFVSTDEEDVYRWMVGEKISSRGRSRGRTSDEEAEAETWIDEAREQQGKVIALFRDASGQIHGGDWLVAKVFWGWVERLVTARLLSRMSEREAAAHKE
;
A
#
# COMPACT_ATOMS: atom_id res chain seq x y z
N MET A 1 0.31 17.97 20.04
CA MET A 1 1.13 18.69 19.04
C MET A 1 1.24 17.82 17.80
N THR A 2 1.35 18.43 16.63
CA THR A 2 1.47 17.74 15.34
C THR A 2 2.76 18.15 14.64
N VAL A 3 3.62 17.18 14.33
CA VAL A 3 4.89 17.45 13.64
C VAL A 3 4.65 17.59 12.14
N ARG A 4 5.24 18.60 11.53
CA ARG A 4 5.29 18.83 10.08
C ARG A 4 6.73 18.93 9.61
N SER A 5 6.97 18.59 8.35
CA SER A 5 8.28 18.74 7.71
C SER A 5 8.15 19.75 6.59
N ILE A 6 8.93 20.82 6.64
CA ILE A 6 9.03 21.81 5.57
C ILE A 6 10.44 21.76 5.00
N ARG A 7 10.53 21.31 3.75
CA ARG A 7 11.78 21.19 3.01
C ARG A 7 12.01 22.46 2.19
N VAL A 8 13.00 23.25 2.59
CA VAL A 8 13.40 24.48 1.90
C VAL A 8 14.73 24.27 1.19
N LYS A 9 14.88 24.81 -0.02
CA LYS A 9 16.13 24.70 -0.79
C LYS A 9 17.14 25.72 -0.28
N LEU A 10 18.41 25.32 -0.12
CA LEU A 10 19.51 26.25 0.15
C LEU A 10 19.87 26.99 -1.15
N ALA A 11 19.97 28.31 -1.11
CA ALA A 11 20.29 29.15 -2.26
C ALA A 11 21.80 29.22 -2.53
N VAL A 12 22.42 28.05 -2.62
CA VAL A 12 23.88 27.87 -2.82
C VAL A 12 24.24 27.63 -4.28
N GLY A 13 23.39 28.03 -5.23
CA GLY A 13 23.59 27.71 -6.66
C GLY A 13 24.62 28.59 -7.37
N SER A 14 24.89 29.79 -6.87
CA SER A 14 25.82 30.71 -7.53
C SER A 14 27.29 30.35 -7.27
N PRO A 15 28.23 30.79 -8.13
CA PRO A 15 29.66 30.49 -7.98
C PRO A 15 30.24 30.90 -6.62
N GLN A 16 29.79 32.02 -6.04
CA GLN A 16 30.27 32.51 -4.74
C GLN A 16 30.03 31.55 -3.55
N TYR A 17 29.11 30.59 -3.68
CA TYR A 17 28.81 29.59 -2.63
C TYR A 17 29.48 28.24 -2.92
N ARG A 18 30.48 28.19 -3.81
CA ARG A 18 31.18 26.94 -4.16
C ARG A 18 31.77 26.26 -2.92
N ASP A 19 32.45 26.99 -2.05
CA ASP A 19 33.06 26.41 -0.86
C ASP A 19 32.03 25.95 0.17
N VAL A 20 30.89 26.65 0.27
CA VAL A 20 29.75 26.17 1.07
C VAL A 20 29.21 24.86 0.52
N ARG A 21 29.07 24.70 -0.81
CA ARG A 21 28.64 23.43 -1.41
C ARG A 21 29.62 22.29 -1.13
N ARG A 22 30.93 22.57 -1.25
CA ARG A 22 32.00 21.62 -0.92
C ARG A 22 31.95 21.22 0.55
N GLY A 23 31.80 22.19 1.46
CA GLY A 23 31.69 21.94 2.90
C GLY A 23 30.45 21.16 3.30
N LEU A 24 29.28 21.50 2.73
CA LEU A 24 28.04 20.75 2.92
C LEU A 24 28.19 19.29 2.49
N TRP A 25 28.82 19.04 1.33
CA TRP A 25 29.07 17.69 0.85
C TRP A 25 30.09 16.94 1.72
N LYS A 26 31.22 17.56 2.05
CA LYS A 26 32.26 16.91 2.87
C LYS A 26 31.75 16.56 4.27
N THR A 27 30.98 17.46 4.88
CA THR A 27 30.29 17.16 6.14
C THR A 27 29.39 15.93 5.98
N HIS A 28 28.61 15.85 4.90
CA HIS A 28 27.70 14.73 4.65
C HIS A 28 28.45 13.41 4.44
N GLU A 29 29.55 13.42 3.69
CA GLU A 29 30.43 12.28 3.48
C GLU A 29 31.00 11.75 4.79
N ILE A 30 31.67 12.62 5.56
CA ILE A 30 32.28 12.27 6.86
C ILE A 30 31.22 11.75 7.83
N MET A 31 30.04 12.37 7.88
CA MET A 31 29.00 11.91 8.80
C MET A 31 28.45 10.53 8.42
N ASN A 32 28.32 10.21 7.12
CA ASN A 32 27.90 8.86 6.71
C ASN A 32 28.95 7.80 7.06
N GLN A 33 30.23 8.11 6.85
CA GLN A 33 31.34 7.24 7.24
C GLN A 33 31.39 7.03 8.76
N GLY A 34 31.16 8.07 9.55
CA GLY A 34 31.13 7.97 11.01
C GLY A 34 30.00 7.07 11.53
N VAL A 35 28.80 7.14 10.95
CA VAL A 35 27.72 6.20 11.33
C VAL A 35 28.05 4.77 10.89
N ARG A 36 28.71 4.62 9.74
CA ARG A 36 29.16 3.31 9.27
C ARG A 36 30.16 2.71 10.26
N TYR A 37 31.15 3.48 10.70
CA TYR A 37 32.16 3.06 11.69
C TYR A 37 31.52 2.49 12.96
N TYR A 38 30.57 3.20 13.58
CA TYR A 38 29.90 2.69 14.78
C TYR A 38 28.99 1.48 14.49
N CYS A 39 28.35 1.43 13.32
CA CYS A 39 27.56 0.26 12.96
C CYS A 39 28.40 -0.99 12.71
N GLU A 40 29.59 -0.85 12.13
CA GLU A 40 30.52 -1.97 11.96
C GLU A 40 30.95 -2.52 13.33
N TRP A 41 31.28 -1.66 14.29
CA TRP A 41 31.51 -2.08 15.68
C TRP A 41 30.32 -2.84 16.29
N LEU A 42 29.11 -2.31 16.15
CA LEU A 42 27.90 -2.96 16.68
C LEU A 42 27.62 -4.31 16.00
N VAL A 43 27.92 -4.45 14.71
CA VAL A 43 27.83 -5.73 13.98
C VAL A 43 28.83 -6.74 14.52
N LEU A 44 30.06 -6.31 14.82
CA LEU A 44 31.07 -7.19 15.42
C LEU A 44 30.63 -7.64 16.81
N MET A 45 30.22 -6.73 17.69
CA MET A 45 29.76 -7.04 19.05
C MET A 45 28.53 -7.98 19.07
N ARG A 46 27.70 -7.96 18.02
CA ARG A 46 26.57 -8.86 17.85
C ARG A 46 26.98 -10.33 17.70
N GLN A 47 28.08 -10.63 16.99
CA GLN A 47 28.63 -11.99 16.84
C GLN A 47 27.66 -13.02 16.23
N GLU A 48 26.84 -12.59 15.28
CA GLU A 48 25.90 -13.46 14.56
C GLU A 48 26.06 -13.23 13.05
N PRO A 49 25.80 -14.25 12.21
CA PRO A 49 26.02 -14.17 10.78
C PRO A 49 25.24 -13.02 10.12
N ILE A 50 25.84 -12.45 9.08
CA ILE A 50 25.25 -11.40 8.25
C ILE A 50 24.90 -11.98 6.90
N TYR A 51 23.69 -11.65 6.43
CA TYR A 51 23.11 -12.19 5.22
C TYR A 51 22.92 -11.10 4.16
N ASP A 52 23.15 -11.47 2.90
CA ASP A 52 22.84 -10.67 1.72
C ASP A 52 21.98 -11.46 0.72
N GLU A 53 21.64 -10.84 -0.40
CA GLU A 53 20.91 -11.46 -1.51
C GLU A 53 21.84 -11.71 -2.70
N ASP A 54 21.76 -12.89 -3.29
CA ASP A 54 22.46 -13.22 -4.53
C ASP A 54 21.79 -12.57 -5.77
N GLU A 55 22.23 -12.95 -6.97
CA GLU A 55 21.65 -12.43 -8.22
C GLU A 55 20.20 -12.87 -8.47
N HIS A 56 19.78 -13.95 -7.82
CA HIS A 56 18.45 -14.53 -7.92
C HIS A 56 17.52 -14.09 -6.77
N GLY A 57 18.04 -13.32 -5.81
CA GLY A 57 17.30 -12.81 -4.65
C GLY A 57 17.21 -13.82 -3.50
N LEU A 58 18.00 -14.90 -3.53
CA LEU A 58 18.11 -15.87 -2.46
C LEU A 58 19.03 -15.37 -1.35
N THR A 59 18.72 -15.74 -0.11
CA THR A 59 19.50 -15.31 1.05
C THR A 59 20.79 -16.11 1.14
N VAL A 60 21.93 -15.43 1.06
CA VAL A 60 23.26 -16.02 1.18
C VAL A 60 24.00 -15.44 2.40
N VAL A 61 24.82 -16.25 3.05
CA VAL A 61 25.67 -15.79 4.15
C VAL A 61 26.79 -14.93 3.56
N GLN A 62 26.82 -13.65 3.91
CA GLN A 62 27.87 -12.72 3.49
C GLN A 62 29.08 -12.81 4.42
N ARG A 63 28.83 -12.95 5.72
CA ARG A 63 29.85 -13.12 6.76
C ARG A 63 29.38 -14.17 7.76
N THR A 64 30.24 -15.14 8.02
CA THR A 64 29.96 -16.21 9.00
C THR A 64 30.08 -15.68 10.43
N ARG A 65 29.67 -16.48 11.41
CA ARG A 65 29.83 -16.12 12.83
C ARG A 65 31.32 -16.08 13.19
N GLU A 66 32.07 -17.04 12.69
CA GLU A 66 33.48 -17.25 12.93
C GLU A 66 34.30 -16.05 12.39
N ASP A 67 34.01 -15.59 11.17
CA ASP A 67 34.64 -14.39 10.59
C ASP A 67 34.41 -13.13 11.43
N ILE A 68 33.21 -13.00 12.00
CA ILE A 68 32.83 -11.85 12.82
C ILE A 68 33.53 -11.91 14.18
N GLN A 69 33.57 -13.07 14.81
CA GLN A 69 34.25 -13.27 16.10
C GLN A 69 35.76 -13.10 15.98
N ALA A 70 36.38 -13.62 14.91
CA ALA A 70 37.80 -13.47 14.65
C ALA A 70 38.19 -11.99 14.43
N GLU A 71 37.42 -11.24 13.63
CA GLU A 71 37.65 -9.81 13.45
C GLU A 71 37.45 -9.03 14.75
N LEU A 72 36.39 -9.36 15.53
CA LEU A 72 36.14 -8.73 16.82
C LEU A 72 37.33 -8.93 17.76
N LEU A 73 37.77 -10.17 17.97
CA LEU A 73 38.90 -10.49 18.85
C LEU A 73 40.17 -9.77 18.41
N SER A 74 40.48 -9.78 17.11
CA SER A 74 41.63 -9.03 16.57
C SER A 74 41.57 -7.54 16.94
N ARG A 75 40.41 -6.89 16.80
CA ARG A 75 40.22 -5.49 17.19
C ARG A 75 40.35 -5.28 18.70
N LEU A 76 39.81 -6.18 19.53
CA LEU A 76 39.90 -6.09 20.99
C LEU A 76 41.36 -6.22 21.46
N ARG A 77 42.12 -7.19 20.92
CA ARG A 77 43.55 -7.36 21.25
C ARG A 77 44.38 -6.15 20.82
N THR A 78 44.10 -5.61 19.64
CA THR A 78 44.73 -4.37 19.15
C THR A 78 44.44 -3.20 20.09
N LEU A 79 43.21 -3.09 20.58
CA LEU A 79 42.80 -2.06 21.53
C LEU A 79 43.52 -2.19 22.87
N GLN A 80 43.62 -3.41 23.43
CA GLN A 80 44.36 -3.68 24.67
C GLN A 80 45.83 -3.27 24.54
N SER A 81 46.45 -3.59 23.40
CA SER A 81 47.83 -3.17 23.10
C SER A 81 47.95 -1.64 22.99
N ALA A 82 47.01 -0.97 22.33
CA ALA A 82 47.00 0.49 22.20
C ALA A 82 46.83 1.20 23.55
N HIS A 83 46.07 0.60 24.48
CA HIS A 83 45.93 1.09 25.85
C HIS A 83 47.12 0.76 26.75
N GLN A 84 48.12 0.01 26.26
CA GLN A 84 49.26 -0.46 27.04
C GLN A 84 48.82 -1.23 28.29
N HIS A 85 47.74 -2.02 28.16
CA HIS A 85 47.20 -2.80 29.28
C HIS A 85 48.15 -3.95 29.64
N SER A 86 48.47 -4.05 30.93
CA SER A 86 49.34 -5.08 31.50
C SER A 86 48.65 -5.95 32.54
N GLY A 87 47.35 -5.71 32.78
CA GLY A 87 46.53 -6.50 33.71
C GLY A 87 45.97 -7.76 33.06
N ASP A 88 44.84 -8.23 33.60
CA ASP A 88 44.10 -9.37 33.05
C ASP A 88 43.66 -9.08 31.60
N MET A 89 44.08 -9.91 30.66
CA MET A 89 43.76 -9.77 29.24
C MET A 89 42.42 -10.44 28.88
N GLY A 90 41.88 -11.30 29.75
CA GLY A 90 40.69 -12.10 29.48
C GLY A 90 40.87 -13.15 28.39
N THR A 91 40.20 -14.28 28.53
CA THR A 91 40.10 -15.31 27.49
C THR A 91 39.23 -14.84 26.31
N ASP A 92 39.39 -15.46 25.15
CA ASP A 92 38.58 -15.11 23.98
C ASP A 92 37.08 -15.29 24.25
N GLU A 93 36.68 -16.33 24.98
CA GLU A 93 35.28 -16.55 25.38
C GLU A 93 34.75 -15.47 26.31
N GLU A 94 35.53 -15.02 27.29
CA GLU A 94 35.15 -13.93 28.20
C GLU A 94 34.97 -12.62 27.44
N LEU A 95 35.90 -12.30 26.53
CA LEU A 95 35.82 -11.10 25.71
C LEU A 95 34.60 -11.11 24.79
N LEU A 96 34.34 -12.25 24.13
CA LEU A 96 33.17 -12.44 23.28
C LEU A 96 31.88 -12.33 24.10
N SER A 97 31.80 -12.98 25.26
CA SER A 97 30.63 -12.90 26.14
C SER A 97 30.37 -11.46 26.60
N LEU A 98 31.42 -10.74 27.03
CA LEU A 98 31.32 -9.35 27.47
C LEU A 98 30.81 -8.43 26.34
N MET A 99 31.35 -8.57 25.13
CA MET A 99 30.91 -7.78 23.98
C MET A 99 29.46 -8.08 23.59
N ARG A 100 29.03 -9.33 23.68
CA ARG A 100 27.64 -9.70 23.40
C ARG A 100 26.69 -9.08 24.40
N GLN A 101 27.01 -9.16 25.70
CA GLN A 101 26.20 -8.54 26.75
C GLN A 101 26.12 -7.01 26.58
N LEU A 102 27.24 -6.37 26.22
CA LEU A 102 27.26 -4.94 25.92
C LEU A 102 26.36 -4.61 24.71
N TYR A 103 26.43 -5.40 23.64
CA TYR A 103 25.57 -5.23 22.47
C TYR A 103 24.08 -5.29 22.83
N GLU A 104 23.68 -6.23 23.68
CA GLU A 104 22.29 -6.41 24.11
C GLU A 104 21.76 -5.22 24.95
N GLN A 105 22.65 -4.53 25.68
CA GLN A 105 22.29 -3.28 26.38
C GLN A 105 22.17 -2.09 25.41
N LEU A 106 23.02 -2.03 24.38
CA LEU A 106 22.99 -0.98 23.36
C LEU A 106 21.83 -1.18 22.36
N VAL A 107 21.44 -2.43 22.12
CA VAL A 107 20.42 -2.82 21.15
C VAL A 107 19.47 -3.83 21.79
N PRO A 108 18.64 -3.42 22.78
CA PRO A 108 17.74 -4.31 23.52
C PRO A 108 16.70 -5.04 22.66
N SER A 109 16.44 -4.53 21.45
CA SER A 109 15.58 -5.21 20.48
C SER A 109 16.16 -6.52 19.96
N SER A 110 17.42 -6.88 20.26
CA SER A 110 18.03 -8.18 19.93
C SER A 110 17.55 -9.31 20.85
N VAL A 111 17.23 -9.04 22.12
CA VAL A 111 16.92 -10.08 23.12
C VAL A 111 15.43 -10.35 23.31
N ASP A 112 14.61 -9.32 23.54
CA ASP A 112 13.18 -9.48 23.87
C ASP A 112 12.29 -8.63 22.96
N LYS A 113 11.10 -9.14 22.62
CA LYS A 113 10.04 -8.45 21.88
C LYS A 113 9.37 -7.33 22.68
N ASN A 114 9.42 -7.40 24.01
CA ASN A 114 8.81 -6.42 24.90
C ASN A 114 9.79 -5.34 25.38
N LYS A 115 11.10 -5.56 25.26
CA LYS A 115 12.11 -4.56 25.59
C LYS A 115 12.22 -3.54 24.45
N SER A 116 11.83 -2.31 24.73
CA SER A 116 11.94 -1.17 23.81
C SER A 116 13.18 -0.34 24.13
N GLY A 117 13.93 0.06 23.11
CA GLY A 117 15.09 0.94 23.25
C GLY A 117 14.81 2.33 22.68
N ASP A 118 15.10 3.38 23.43
CA ASP A 118 15.16 4.75 22.92
C ASP A 118 16.61 5.08 22.56
N ALA A 119 16.92 5.11 21.25
CA ALA A 119 18.26 5.37 20.75
C ALA A 119 18.87 6.68 21.27
N ARG A 120 18.05 7.73 21.48
CA ARG A 120 18.53 9.00 22.03
C ARG A 120 18.97 8.84 23.49
N MET A 121 18.20 8.10 24.27
CA MET A 121 18.56 7.82 25.66
C MET A 121 19.79 6.90 25.74
N ILE A 122 19.84 5.84 24.92
CA ILE A 122 20.98 4.92 24.86
C ILE A 122 22.26 5.67 24.48
N ALA A 123 22.25 6.43 23.39
CA ALA A 123 23.41 7.21 22.98
C ALA A 123 23.86 8.20 24.06
N ARG A 124 22.92 8.89 24.71
CA ARG A 124 23.26 9.83 25.81
C ARG A 124 23.85 9.11 27.02
N ASN A 125 23.30 7.96 27.39
CA ASN A 125 23.64 7.27 28.62
C ASN A 125 24.90 6.42 28.48
N PHE A 126 25.17 5.85 27.30
CA PHE A 126 26.29 4.91 27.09
C PHE A 126 27.47 5.50 26.36
N PHE A 127 27.28 6.46 25.46
CA PHE A 127 28.37 6.84 24.55
C PHE A 127 29.57 7.44 25.29
N ASN A 128 29.35 8.46 26.15
CA ASN A 128 30.44 9.02 26.94
C ASN A 128 31.05 8.00 27.92
N PRO A 129 30.28 7.19 28.66
CA PRO A 129 30.85 6.10 29.44
C PRO A 129 31.68 5.09 28.66
N LEU A 130 31.42 4.86 27.38
CA LEU A 130 32.18 3.91 26.57
C LEU A 130 33.42 4.53 25.89
N THR A 131 33.47 5.86 25.76
CA THR A 131 34.58 6.58 25.09
C THR A 131 35.51 7.34 26.03
N ASN A 132 35.03 7.73 27.22
CA ASN A 132 35.77 8.60 28.14
C ASN A 132 36.23 7.82 29.37
N PRO A 133 37.54 7.57 29.55
CA PRO A 133 38.10 6.81 30.68
C PRO A 133 37.65 7.36 32.03
N ASN A 134 37.50 8.68 32.13
CA ASN A 134 37.15 9.41 33.35
C ASN A 134 35.63 9.60 33.55
N SER A 135 34.79 8.95 32.74
CA SER A 135 33.34 9.08 32.86
C SER A 135 32.81 8.43 34.14
N GLN A 136 31.96 9.17 34.86
CA GLN A 136 31.16 8.66 35.99
C GLN A 136 29.76 8.19 35.57
N GLY A 137 29.38 8.39 34.30
CA GLY A 137 28.07 7.99 33.77
C GLY A 137 27.93 6.47 33.80
N GLY A 138 26.74 5.98 34.15
CA GLY A 138 26.46 4.54 34.28
C GLY A 138 26.85 3.92 35.61
N LEU A 139 27.79 4.50 36.37
CA LEU A 139 28.29 3.96 37.64
C LEU A 139 27.43 4.31 38.88
N GLY A 140 26.42 5.19 38.71
CA GLY A 140 25.53 5.59 39.80
C GLY A 140 26.10 6.62 40.79
N ILE A 141 27.23 7.26 40.45
CA ILE A 141 27.98 8.21 41.31
C ILE A 141 27.67 9.69 40.96
N SER A 142 27.20 9.95 39.74
CA SER A 142 26.95 11.33 39.27
C SER A 142 25.63 11.89 39.80
N ASN A 143 25.69 13.09 40.39
CA ASN A 143 24.51 13.89 40.78
C ASN A 143 23.92 14.74 39.64
N ALA A 144 24.56 14.75 38.46
CA ALA A 144 24.09 15.50 37.30
C ALA A 144 23.04 14.71 36.49
N GLY A 145 22.03 15.40 35.96
CA GLY A 145 21.01 14.81 35.09
C GLY A 145 19.60 15.39 35.29
N ARG A 146 18.63 14.89 34.53
CA ARG A 146 17.20 15.21 34.80
C ARG A 146 16.78 14.47 36.06
N LYS A 147 16.13 15.16 36.99
CA LYS A 147 15.52 14.55 38.18
C LYS A 147 14.61 13.38 37.76
N PRO A 148 14.69 12.21 38.40
CA PRO A 148 13.85 11.06 38.07
C PRO A 148 12.38 11.36 38.37
N LYS A 149 11.49 10.60 37.72
CA LYS A 149 10.03 10.82 37.80
C LYS A 149 9.52 10.79 39.25
N TRP A 150 9.99 9.83 40.06
CA TRP A 150 9.62 9.72 41.47
C TRP A 150 10.03 10.97 42.28
N LEU A 151 11.20 11.55 42.00
CA LEU A 151 11.66 12.75 42.71
C LEU A 151 10.85 13.97 42.31
N LEU A 152 10.49 14.09 41.03
CA LEU A 152 9.59 15.15 40.57
C LEU A 152 8.20 15.05 41.22
N LYS A 153 7.66 13.84 41.32
CA LYS A 153 6.38 13.56 41.99
C LYS A 153 6.42 13.82 43.50
N LYS A 154 7.52 13.41 44.16
CA LYS A 154 7.77 13.69 45.58
C LYS A 154 7.79 15.20 45.83
N LEU A 155 8.47 15.95 44.96
CA LEU A 155 8.54 17.42 45.04
C LEU A 155 7.19 18.09 44.73
N SER A 156 6.30 17.46 43.97
CA SER A 156 4.95 17.96 43.68
C SER A 156 3.87 17.44 44.64
N GLY A 157 4.23 16.66 45.67
CA GLY A 157 3.28 16.10 46.63
C GLY A 157 2.38 14.98 46.11
N ASP A 158 2.72 14.33 44.98
CA ASP A 158 1.93 13.22 44.42
C ASP A 158 2.23 11.92 45.19
N PRO A 159 1.25 11.28 45.86
CA PRO A 159 1.47 10.12 46.73
C PRO A 159 1.97 8.87 45.99
N THR A 160 1.83 8.81 44.66
CA THR A 160 2.30 7.68 43.84
C THR A 160 3.83 7.67 43.63
N TRP A 161 4.58 8.57 44.29
CA TRP A 161 6.03 8.66 44.16
C TRP A 161 6.76 7.44 44.77
N GLU A 162 6.21 6.82 45.81
CA GLU A 162 6.82 5.67 46.50
C GLU A 162 6.88 4.43 45.59
N GLU A 163 5.80 4.17 44.85
CA GLU A 163 5.74 3.10 43.84
C GLU A 163 6.75 3.35 42.71
N ASP A 164 6.79 4.58 42.18
CA ASP A 164 7.76 4.97 41.14
C ASP A 164 9.22 4.90 41.66
N TYR A 165 9.46 5.09 42.97
CA TYR A 165 10.77 4.95 43.62
C TYR A 165 11.20 3.48 43.72
N LYS A 166 10.33 2.61 44.25
CA LYS A 166 10.60 1.16 44.34
C LYS A 166 10.94 0.58 42.97
N LYS A 167 10.11 0.89 41.96
CA LYS A 167 10.34 0.48 40.57
C LYS A 167 11.67 0.99 40.01
N ALA A 168 12.07 2.22 40.34
CA ALA A 168 13.35 2.76 39.90
C ALA A 168 14.55 2.08 40.57
N MET A 169 14.42 1.63 41.82
CA MET A 169 15.47 0.90 42.53
C MET A 169 15.60 -0.54 42.05
N GLU A 170 14.48 -1.24 41.84
CA GLU A 170 14.44 -2.56 41.20
C GLU A 170 15.14 -2.53 39.83
N GLN A 171 14.77 -1.56 38.97
CA GLN A 171 15.41 -1.37 37.66
C GLN A 171 16.92 -1.06 37.76
N LYS A 172 17.36 -0.40 38.83
CA LYS A 172 18.78 -0.12 39.05
C LYS A 172 19.54 -1.37 39.50
N GLN A 173 18.92 -2.24 40.31
CA GLN A 173 19.50 -3.51 40.75
C GLN A 173 19.58 -4.52 39.60
N GLU A 174 18.58 -4.57 38.71
CA GLU A 174 18.57 -5.41 37.52
C GLU A 174 19.54 -4.95 36.41
N SER A 175 20.04 -3.70 36.49
CA SER A 175 20.90 -3.11 35.46
C SER A 175 22.34 -3.61 35.58
N SER A 176 22.79 -4.39 34.60
CA SER A 176 24.19 -4.86 34.49
C SER A 176 25.17 -3.79 33.98
N VAL A 177 24.73 -2.56 33.71
CA VAL A 177 25.55 -1.52 33.06
C VAL A 177 26.81 -1.17 33.87
N SER A 178 26.69 -1.01 35.19
CA SER A 178 27.85 -0.73 36.05
C SER A 178 28.86 -1.86 36.01
N PHE A 179 28.39 -3.10 36.07
CA PHE A 179 29.22 -4.30 35.99
C PHE A 179 29.96 -4.36 34.66
N LEU A 180 29.26 -4.19 33.53
CA LEU A 180 29.87 -4.21 32.20
C LEU A 180 30.96 -3.14 32.05
N LEU A 181 30.74 -1.93 32.57
CA LEU A 181 31.76 -0.86 32.53
C LEU A 181 33.01 -1.19 33.37
N LEU A 182 32.84 -1.86 34.50
CA LEU A 182 33.95 -2.31 35.35
C LEU A 182 34.74 -3.45 34.68
N GLU A 183 34.04 -4.40 34.06
CA GLU A 183 34.66 -5.50 33.31
C GLU A 183 35.44 -5.00 32.09
N LEU A 184 34.90 -4.02 31.35
CA LEU A 184 35.64 -3.36 30.26
C LEU A 184 36.94 -2.74 30.75
N ARG A 185 36.97 -2.17 31.96
CA ARG A 185 38.19 -1.62 32.57
C ARG A 185 39.15 -2.73 33.01
N ARG A 186 38.62 -3.79 33.64
CA ARG A 186 39.40 -4.95 34.09
C ARG A 186 40.20 -5.56 32.94
N PHE A 187 39.57 -5.75 31.80
CA PHE A 187 40.21 -6.31 30.60
C PHE A 187 40.97 -5.30 29.74
N GLY A 188 41.17 -4.06 30.19
CA GLY A 188 41.89 -3.05 29.41
C GLY A 188 41.17 -2.63 28.11
N LEU A 189 39.86 -2.86 28.01
CA LEU A 189 39.03 -2.53 26.85
C LEU A 189 38.37 -1.15 26.96
N HIS A 190 38.64 -0.40 28.03
CA HIS A 190 38.07 0.92 28.26
C HIS A 190 39.10 2.02 27.97
N PRO A 191 38.81 2.99 27.09
CA PRO A 191 37.58 3.18 26.30
C PRO A 191 37.44 2.19 25.13
N ILE A 192 36.25 1.62 24.93
CA ILE A 192 36.00 0.62 23.86
C ILE A 192 35.85 1.27 22.48
N PHE A 193 35.44 2.53 22.44
CA PHE A 193 35.33 3.30 21.21
C PHE A 193 36.27 4.49 21.23
N LEU A 194 37.05 4.63 20.15
CA LEU A 194 37.62 5.92 19.78
C LEU A 194 36.52 6.77 19.13
N PRO A 195 36.27 8.01 19.59
CA PRO A 195 35.37 8.92 18.90
C PRO A 195 35.82 9.10 17.45
N TYR A 196 34.93 8.85 16.50
CA TYR A 196 35.20 8.91 15.06
C TYR A 196 35.87 10.22 14.65
N THR A 197 35.44 11.37 15.20
CA THR A 197 36.10 12.65 14.88
C THR A 197 37.56 12.74 15.31
N ASP A 198 38.02 11.91 16.26
CA ASP A 198 39.44 11.83 16.62
C ASP A 198 40.24 10.91 15.70
N THR A 199 39.57 10.07 14.91
CA THR A 199 40.19 9.18 13.92
C THR A 199 40.38 9.83 12.54
N VAL A 200 39.65 10.91 12.28
CA VAL A 200 39.68 11.63 10.99
C VAL A 200 40.71 12.75 11.04
N LEU A 201 41.90 12.50 10.48
CA LEU A 201 43.04 13.42 10.49
C LEU A 201 42.98 14.48 9.36
N GLU A 202 42.22 14.23 8.29
CA GLU A 202 42.08 15.16 7.16
C GLU A 202 41.28 16.44 7.49
N VAL A 203 40.64 16.50 8.66
CA VAL A 203 39.88 17.66 9.14
C VAL A 203 40.56 18.26 10.36
N SER A 204 40.89 19.55 10.27
CA SER A 204 41.28 20.38 11.42
C SER A 204 40.04 20.69 12.26
N TRP A 205 39.75 19.83 13.24
CA TRP A 205 38.60 19.97 14.12
C TRP A 205 38.76 21.10 15.12
N ALA A 206 37.65 21.68 15.57
CA ALA A 206 37.71 22.68 16.62
C ALA A 206 38.27 22.04 17.92
N PRO A 207 39.11 22.76 18.68
CA PRO A 207 39.65 22.28 19.94
C PRO A 207 38.53 21.88 20.91
N LYS A 208 38.71 20.73 21.57
CA LYS A 208 37.83 20.27 22.64
C LYS A 208 37.97 21.19 23.86
N LYS A 209 36.87 21.47 24.55
CA LYS A 209 36.92 22.15 25.85
C LYS A 209 37.57 21.24 26.91
N ALA A 210 38.12 21.81 27.99
CA ALA A 210 38.86 21.07 29.02
C ALA A 210 38.13 19.83 29.61
N ARG A 211 36.79 19.86 29.71
CA ARG A 211 35.96 18.73 30.20
C ARG A 211 35.18 18.00 29.10
N GLN A 212 35.48 18.29 27.83
CA GLN A 212 34.78 17.73 26.69
C GLN A 212 35.62 16.61 26.06
N TRP A 213 35.21 15.36 26.27
CA TRP A 213 35.90 14.22 25.65
C TRP A 213 35.40 13.91 24.24
N VAL A 214 34.12 14.20 23.97
CA VAL A 214 33.41 13.81 22.75
C VAL A 214 32.87 15.06 22.04
N ARG A 215 32.97 15.13 20.71
CA ARG A 215 32.35 16.21 19.92
C ARG A 215 30.86 15.94 19.71
N LYS A 216 30.08 16.99 19.49
CA LYS A 216 28.62 16.84 19.25
C LYS A 216 28.30 16.07 17.97
N TRP A 217 29.23 16.03 17.00
CA TRP A 217 29.13 15.19 15.81
C TRP A 217 29.01 13.72 16.20
N ASP A 218 29.94 13.20 17.01
CA ASP A 218 29.98 11.79 17.40
C ASP A 218 28.71 11.33 18.14
N TYR A 219 28.08 12.20 18.92
CA TYR A 219 26.78 11.88 19.55
C TYR A 219 25.68 11.64 18.53
N ASP A 220 25.57 12.49 17.48
CA ASP A 220 24.61 12.26 16.40
C ASP A 220 24.95 10.97 15.64
N LEU A 221 26.24 10.76 15.36
CA LEU A 221 26.71 9.57 14.65
C LEU A 221 26.34 8.28 15.38
N PHE A 222 26.67 8.21 16.68
CA PHE A 222 26.37 7.06 17.51
C PHE A 222 24.86 6.88 17.68
N GLN A 223 24.09 7.95 17.89
CA GLN A 223 22.64 7.86 17.97
C GLN A 223 22.03 7.28 16.69
N GLN A 224 22.43 7.79 15.51
CA GLN A 224 21.95 7.27 14.23
C GLN A 224 22.37 5.82 13.99
N SER A 225 23.51 5.39 14.52
CA SER A 225 23.94 3.99 14.46
C SER A 225 23.01 3.06 15.25
N ILE A 226 22.65 3.44 16.49
CA ILE A 226 21.75 2.70 17.37
C ILE A 226 20.32 2.63 16.79
N GLU A 227 19.80 3.74 16.25
CA GLU A 227 18.47 3.76 15.61
C GLU A 227 18.35 2.69 14.51
N ARG A 228 19.40 2.52 13.70
CA ARG A 228 19.42 1.54 12.61
C ARG A 228 19.51 0.12 13.13
N MET A 229 20.37 -0.13 14.12
CA MET A 229 20.49 -1.48 14.72
C MET A 229 19.21 -1.91 15.43
N LEU A 230 18.58 -1.00 16.19
CA LEU A 230 17.29 -1.28 16.85
C LEU A 230 16.21 -1.68 15.85
N SER A 231 16.10 -0.93 14.76
CA SER A 231 15.12 -1.23 13.71
C SER A 231 15.45 -2.53 12.99
N TRP A 232 16.72 -2.76 12.64
CA TRP A 232 17.15 -3.95 11.92
C TRP A 232 16.95 -5.22 12.74
N GLU A 233 17.35 -5.25 14.02
CA GLU A 233 17.12 -6.41 14.89
C GLU A 233 15.63 -6.73 15.07
N SER A 234 14.80 -5.69 15.21
CA SER A 234 13.35 -5.86 15.27
C SER A 234 12.80 -6.51 13.99
N TRP A 235 13.38 -6.19 12.83
CA TRP A 235 13.02 -6.82 11.55
C TRP A 235 13.56 -8.25 11.43
N THR A 236 14.81 -8.51 11.83
CA THR A 236 15.40 -9.85 11.81
C THR A 236 14.54 -10.84 12.60
N ARG A 237 14.10 -10.47 13.81
CA ARG A 237 13.18 -11.30 14.60
C ARG A 237 11.84 -11.52 13.91
N ARG A 238 11.20 -10.45 13.41
CA ARG A 238 9.90 -10.56 12.72
C ARG A 238 9.98 -11.46 11.48
N VAL A 239 11.08 -11.39 10.75
CA VAL A 239 11.31 -12.24 9.56
C VAL A 239 11.47 -13.71 9.98
N LYS A 240 12.23 -13.98 11.05
CA LYS A 240 12.39 -15.33 11.60
C LYS A 240 11.05 -15.92 12.08
N GLU A 241 10.31 -15.19 12.92
CA GLU A 241 9.00 -15.63 13.44
C GLU A 241 8.00 -15.90 12.31
N ARG A 242 8.03 -15.10 11.24
CA ARG A 242 7.20 -15.27 10.05
C ARG A 242 7.57 -16.53 9.28
N PHE A 243 8.86 -16.77 9.09
CA PHE A 243 9.35 -17.98 8.42
C PHE A 243 8.92 -19.24 9.18
N GLU A 244 9.12 -19.26 10.50
CA GLU A 244 8.73 -20.39 11.37
C GLU A 244 7.23 -20.69 11.29
N LYS A 245 6.37 -19.66 11.36
CA LYS A 245 4.91 -19.81 11.20
C LYS A 245 4.51 -20.33 9.83
N LEU A 246 5.20 -19.90 8.78
CA LEU A 246 4.90 -20.35 7.41
C LEU A 246 5.25 -21.83 7.22
N VAL A 247 6.39 -22.27 7.77
CA VAL A 247 6.79 -23.69 7.80
C VAL A 247 5.79 -24.53 8.60
N GLU A 248 5.38 -24.07 9.79
CA GLU A 248 4.36 -24.75 10.59
C GLU A 248 3.03 -24.87 9.83
N SER A 249 2.64 -23.81 9.11
CA SER A 249 1.40 -23.77 8.33
C SER A 249 1.45 -24.71 7.13
N GLU A 250 2.58 -24.79 6.43
CA GLU A 250 2.79 -25.70 5.30
C GLU A 250 2.72 -27.17 5.75
N LYS A 251 3.48 -27.53 6.79
CA LYS A 251 3.46 -28.89 7.36
C LYS A 251 2.05 -29.29 7.80
N LYS A 252 1.39 -28.43 8.57
CA LYS A 252 0.02 -28.68 9.04
C LYS A 252 -0.97 -28.85 7.88
N PHE A 253 -0.84 -28.04 6.82
CA PHE A 253 -1.72 -28.14 5.66
C PHE A 253 -1.52 -29.45 4.89
N TYR A 254 -0.26 -29.90 4.75
CA TYR A 254 0.07 -31.20 4.17
C TYR A 254 -0.54 -32.35 4.99
N ASP A 255 -0.29 -32.35 6.30
CA ASP A 255 -0.78 -33.39 7.22
C ASP A 255 -2.32 -33.51 7.19
N GLU A 256 -3.03 -32.38 7.12
CA GLU A 256 -4.50 -32.35 7.10
C GLU A 256 -5.14 -32.78 5.76
N ASN A 257 -4.42 -32.73 4.64
CA ASN A 257 -5.01 -32.89 3.30
C ASN A 257 -4.44 -34.03 2.46
N PHE A 258 -3.18 -34.41 2.67
CA PHE A 258 -2.45 -35.28 1.75
C PHE A 258 -1.65 -36.40 2.42
N ALA A 259 -1.44 -36.37 3.75
CA ALA A 259 -0.64 -37.39 4.44
C ALA A 259 -1.14 -38.84 4.25
N THR A 260 -2.44 -39.02 4.01
CA THR A 260 -3.05 -40.34 3.79
C THR A 260 -3.14 -40.76 2.32
N ASP A 261 -2.67 -39.93 1.38
CA ASP A 261 -2.78 -40.20 -0.06
C ASP A 261 -1.51 -39.81 -0.83
N PRO A 262 -0.43 -40.59 -0.68
CA PRO A 262 0.82 -40.36 -1.38
C PRO A 262 0.73 -40.59 -2.89
N GLU A 263 -0.16 -41.49 -3.34
CA GLU A 263 -0.34 -41.80 -4.77
C GLU A 263 -0.91 -40.58 -5.53
N PHE A 264 -1.84 -39.84 -4.92
CA PHE A 264 -2.31 -38.57 -5.49
C PHE A 264 -1.17 -37.58 -5.72
N ILE A 265 -0.27 -37.42 -4.74
CA ILE A 265 0.87 -36.48 -4.83
C ILE A 265 1.79 -36.90 -5.98
N LYS A 266 2.12 -38.19 -6.06
CA LYS A 266 2.97 -38.74 -7.11
C LYS A 266 2.37 -38.54 -8.51
N LEU A 267 1.07 -38.73 -8.67
CA LEU A 267 0.38 -38.50 -9.94
C LEU A 267 0.36 -37.02 -10.32
N ALA A 268 0.11 -36.13 -9.35
CA ALA A 268 0.16 -34.68 -9.58
C ALA A 268 1.58 -34.19 -9.92
N GLU A 269 2.61 -34.78 -9.33
CA GLU A 269 4.03 -34.53 -9.65
C GLU A 269 4.40 -35.02 -11.05
N THR A 270 3.85 -36.17 -11.46
CA THR A 270 4.00 -36.68 -12.83
C THR A 270 3.43 -35.69 -13.84
N LEU A 271 2.23 -35.16 -13.58
CA LEU A 271 1.62 -34.10 -14.39
C LEU A 271 2.50 -32.84 -14.44
N GLU A 272 3.06 -32.39 -13.30
CA GLU A 272 3.99 -31.25 -13.27
C GLU A 272 5.24 -31.51 -14.13
N GLY A 273 5.78 -32.73 -14.10
CA GLY A 273 6.91 -33.17 -14.92
C GLY A 273 6.59 -33.19 -16.42
N GLU A 274 5.40 -33.67 -16.81
CA GLU A 274 4.95 -33.62 -18.21
C GLU A 274 4.75 -32.20 -18.72
N LEU A 275 4.21 -31.31 -17.88
CA LEU A 275 4.04 -29.90 -18.23
C LEU A 275 5.39 -29.21 -18.41
N GLN A 276 6.42 -29.63 -17.66
CA GLN A 276 7.79 -29.17 -17.85
C GLN A 276 8.39 -29.73 -19.14
N ALA A 277 8.25 -31.04 -19.39
CA ALA A 277 8.79 -31.70 -20.58
C ALA A 277 8.14 -31.22 -21.89
N SER A 278 6.83 -30.94 -21.87
CA SER A 278 6.09 -30.40 -23.01
C SER A 278 6.31 -28.90 -23.23
N SER A 279 7.01 -28.21 -22.32
CA SER A 279 7.24 -26.79 -22.44
C SER A 279 8.28 -26.48 -23.53
N GLN A 280 7.82 -25.86 -24.61
CA GLN A 280 8.68 -25.26 -25.65
C GLN A 280 9.29 -23.91 -25.21
N GLY A 281 9.17 -23.55 -23.92
CA GLY A 281 9.62 -22.29 -23.34
C GLY A 281 11.10 -22.29 -22.95
N PHE A 282 11.49 -21.33 -22.11
CA PHE A 282 12.85 -21.32 -21.53
C PHE A 282 13.03 -22.45 -20.54
N VAL A 283 14.26 -23.00 -20.50
CA VAL A 283 14.69 -23.91 -19.43
C VAL A 283 14.41 -23.25 -18.07
N ALA A 284 13.75 -24.01 -17.19
CA ALA A 284 13.47 -23.57 -15.84
C ALA A 284 14.76 -23.35 -15.05
N VAL A 285 14.86 -22.20 -14.37
CA VAL A 285 15.96 -21.90 -13.42
C VAL A 285 15.48 -22.05 -11.97
N ASP A 286 14.16 -21.97 -11.75
CA ASP A 286 13.51 -22.11 -10.44
C ASP A 286 13.08 -23.58 -10.29
N GLU A 287 13.49 -24.26 -9.22
CA GLU A 287 13.09 -25.64 -8.91
C GLU A 287 11.56 -25.80 -8.80
N HIS A 288 10.86 -24.71 -8.47
CA HIS A 288 9.41 -24.66 -8.42
C HIS A 288 8.75 -24.23 -9.73
N ALA A 289 9.49 -24.22 -10.85
CA ALA A 289 8.91 -23.95 -12.16
C ALA A 289 7.87 -25.02 -12.55
N PHE A 290 6.90 -24.63 -13.38
CA PHE A 290 5.81 -25.51 -13.88
C PHE A 290 4.88 -26.14 -12.83
N GLN A 291 5.14 -26.00 -11.54
CA GLN A 291 4.22 -26.42 -10.48
C GLN A 291 2.82 -25.83 -10.62
N ILE A 292 1.81 -26.64 -10.30
CA ILE A 292 0.40 -26.27 -10.34
C ILE A 292 0.13 -25.21 -9.26
N ARG A 293 -0.48 -24.08 -9.63
CA ARG A 293 -0.69 -22.93 -8.73
C ARG A 293 -2.13 -22.45 -8.74
N PRO A 294 -2.58 -21.73 -7.70
CA PRO A 294 -3.97 -21.23 -7.64
C PRO A 294 -4.33 -20.39 -8.87
N ARG A 295 -3.36 -19.63 -9.40
CA ARG A 295 -3.54 -18.85 -10.63
C ARG A 295 -3.74 -19.71 -11.88
N SER A 296 -3.04 -20.84 -12.03
CA SER A 296 -3.23 -21.72 -13.17
C SER A 296 -4.55 -22.48 -13.09
N MET A 297 -5.09 -22.68 -11.87
CA MET A 297 -6.35 -23.37 -11.61
C MET A 297 -7.60 -22.45 -11.61
N ARG A 298 -7.46 -21.17 -11.97
CA ARG A 298 -8.59 -20.22 -11.89
C ARG A 298 -9.73 -20.63 -12.83
N GLY A 299 -10.94 -20.74 -12.29
CA GLY A 299 -12.13 -21.15 -13.04
C GLY A 299 -12.26 -22.65 -13.25
N PHE A 300 -11.36 -23.46 -12.67
CA PHE A 300 -11.41 -24.92 -12.76
C PHE A 300 -12.67 -25.51 -12.11
N ASP A 301 -13.16 -24.90 -11.02
CA ASP A 301 -14.44 -25.27 -10.39
C ASP A 301 -15.57 -25.35 -11.42
N ARG A 302 -15.65 -24.35 -12.31
CA ARG A 302 -16.67 -24.30 -13.36
C ARG A 302 -16.40 -25.23 -14.54
N VAL A 303 -15.14 -25.59 -14.77
CA VAL A 303 -14.75 -26.55 -15.81
C VAL A 303 -15.08 -27.95 -15.34
N ALA A 304 -14.71 -28.30 -14.11
CA ALA A 304 -15.05 -29.56 -13.48
C ALA A 304 -16.57 -29.76 -13.40
N ASP A 305 -17.34 -28.73 -13.03
CA ASP A 305 -18.82 -28.78 -13.06
C ASP A 305 -19.38 -29.16 -14.44
N GLU A 306 -18.76 -28.70 -15.53
CA GLU A 306 -19.18 -29.05 -16.89
C GLU A 306 -18.71 -30.45 -17.29
N TRP A 307 -17.51 -30.83 -16.89
CA TRP A 307 -16.94 -32.15 -17.16
C TRP A 307 -17.64 -33.28 -16.41
N CYS A 308 -18.10 -33.05 -15.18
CA CYS A 308 -18.88 -34.03 -14.43
C CYS A 308 -20.27 -34.30 -15.05
N LYS A 309 -20.72 -33.48 -16.00
CA LYS A 309 -21.95 -33.72 -16.78
C LYS A 309 -21.72 -34.55 -18.03
N LEU A 310 -20.47 -34.77 -18.43
CA LEU A 310 -20.11 -35.59 -19.58
C LEU A 310 -20.09 -37.07 -19.19
N ALA A 311 -20.38 -37.95 -20.15
CA ALA A 311 -20.28 -39.38 -19.95
C ALA A 311 -18.82 -39.82 -19.71
N ASP A 312 -18.62 -41.00 -19.11
CA ASP A 312 -17.30 -41.55 -18.82
C ASP A 312 -16.50 -41.93 -20.08
N ASP A 313 -17.16 -42.05 -21.24
CA ASP A 313 -16.57 -42.36 -22.54
C ASP A 313 -16.59 -41.17 -23.52
N ALA A 314 -16.93 -39.97 -23.04
CA ALA A 314 -16.99 -38.78 -23.88
C ALA A 314 -15.62 -38.48 -24.52
N PRO A 315 -15.59 -38.08 -25.80
CA PRO A 315 -14.36 -37.80 -26.52
C PRO A 315 -13.66 -36.55 -25.95
N ILE A 316 -12.33 -36.49 -26.05
CA ILE A 316 -11.52 -35.43 -25.44
C ILE A 316 -11.86 -34.04 -25.99
N GLU A 317 -12.34 -33.97 -27.23
CA GLU A 317 -12.79 -32.76 -27.90
C GLU A 317 -13.96 -32.09 -27.17
N GLU A 318 -14.84 -32.86 -26.51
CA GLU A 318 -15.94 -32.32 -25.71
C GLU A 318 -15.45 -31.68 -24.41
N TYR A 319 -14.45 -32.31 -23.77
CA TYR A 319 -13.76 -31.74 -22.61
C TYR A 319 -13.05 -30.43 -22.98
N GLU A 320 -12.37 -30.38 -24.13
CA GLU A 320 -11.74 -29.16 -24.65
C GLU A 320 -12.74 -28.06 -25.02
N ALA A 321 -13.88 -28.44 -25.60
CA ALA A 321 -14.96 -27.51 -25.91
C ALA A 321 -15.51 -26.87 -24.63
N ALA A 322 -15.67 -27.65 -23.55
CA ALA A 322 -16.08 -27.13 -22.24
C ALA A 322 -15.07 -26.11 -21.69
N ILE A 323 -13.76 -26.38 -21.80
CA ILE A 323 -12.69 -25.44 -21.42
C ILE A 323 -12.87 -24.10 -22.18
N LYS A 324 -13.02 -24.15 -23.51
CA LYS A 324 -13.18 -22.95 -24.37
C LYS A 324 -14.43 -22.15 -24.02
N ARG A 325 -15.57 -22.82 -23.76
CA ARG A 325 -16.82 -22.19 -23.33
C ARG A 325 -16.65 -21.44 -22.01
N VAL A 326 -16.06 -22.09 -21.00
CA VAL A 326 -15.84 -21.47 -19.68
C VAL A 326 -14.83 -20.32 -19.78
N GLN A 327 -13.78 -20.46 -20.57
CA GLN A 327 -12.79 -19.41 -20.83
C GLN A 327 -13.43 -18.18 -21.49
N ALA A 328 -14.30 -18.37 -22.49
CA ALA A 328 -15.01 -17.26 -23.15
C ALA A 328 -15.88 -16.49 -22.15
N ARG A 329 -16.57 -17.19 -21.24
CA ARG A 329 -17.40 -16.59 -20.19
C ARG A 329 -16.60 -15.85 -19.12
N LEU A 330 -15.47 -16.42 -18.67
CA LEU A 330 -14.65 -15.86 -17.60
C LEU A 330 -13.64 -14.80 -18.08
N GLY A 331 -13.25 -14.86 -19.36
CA GLY A 331 -12.26 -13.98 -19.97
C GLY A 331 -10.96 -13.89 -19.17
N ARG A 332 -10.71 -12.74 -18.53
CA ARG A 332 -9.48 -12.49 -17.75
C ARG A 332 -9.41 -13.25 -16.42
N ASN A 333 -10.53 -13.81 -15.98
CA ASN A 333 -10.65 -14.60 -14.75
C ASN A 333 -10.48 -16.11 -15.02
N PHE A 334 -9.81 -16.49 -16.11
CA PHE A 334 -9.51 -17.88 -16.43
C PHE A 334 -8.03 -18.23 -16.17
N GLY A 335 -7.77 -19.51 -15.86
CA GLY A 335 -6.46 -20.09 -15.58
C GLY A 335 -5.69 -20.53 -16.83
N SER A 336 -4.94 -21.63 -16.71
CA SER A 336 -4.11 -22.18 -17.79
C SER A 336 -4.89 -23.17 -18.64
N TYR A 337 -5.05 -22.88 -19.93
CA TYR A 337 -5.65 -23.82 -20.90
C TYR A 337 -4.87 -25.14 -20.96
N VAL A 338 -3.53 -25.06 -21.08
CA VAL A 338 -2.66 -26.23 -21.23
C VAL A 338 -2.80 -27.20 -20.05
N LEU A 339 -2.89 -26.66 -18.83
CA LEU A 339 -3.09 -27.47 -17.64
C LEU A 339 -4.43 -28.19 -17.67
N PHE A 340 -5.51 -27.51 -18.05
CA PHE A 340 -6.83 -28.13 -18.16
C PHE A 340 -6.88 -29.14 -19.30
N ALA A 341 -6.20 -28.90 -20.42
CA ALA A 341 -6.12 -29.88 -21.51
C ALA A 341 -5.43 -31.18 -21.05
N HIS A 342 -4.36 -31.10 -20.26
CA HIS A 342 -3.77 -32.31 -19.65
C HIS A 342 -4.70 -32.96 -18.63
N LEU A 343 -5.36 -32.20 -17.75
CA LEU A 343 -6.29 -32.74 -16.76
C LEU A 343 -7.52 -33.42 -17.40
N ALA A 344 -7.87 -33.06 -18.64
CA ALA A 344 -8.94 -33.71 -19.40
C ALA A 344 -8.60 -35.15 -19.83
N LYS A 345 -7.32 -35.53 -19.85
CA LYS A 345 -6.90 -36.88 -20.25
C LYS A 345 -7.32 -37.92 -19.21
N PRO A 346 -7.72 -39.14 -19.63
CA PRO A 346 -8.19 -40.19 -18.72
C PRO A 346 -7.21 -40.54 -17.58
N GLU A 347 -5.91 -40.56 -17.88
CA GLU A 347 -4.83 -40.86 -16.92
C GLU A 347 -4.77 -39.90 -15.72
N TYR A 348 -5.35 -38.70 -15.84
CA TYR A 348 -5.38 -37.67 -14.78
C TYR A 348 -6.77 -37.47 -14.15
N TRP A 349 -7.79 -38.24 -14.54
CA TRP A 349 -9.14 -38.09 -13.99
C TRP A 349 -9.21 -38.33 -12.49
N SER A 350 -8.39 -39.23 -11.93
CA SER A 350 -8.32 -39.45 -10.48
C SER A 350 -7.88 -38.23 -9.68
N LEU A 351 -7.26 -37.23 -10.33
CA LEU A 351 -6.88 -35.97 -9.67
C LEU A 351 -8.09 -35.06 -9.37
N TRP A 352 -9.22 -35.25 -10.05
CA TRP A 352 -10.37 -34.33 -9.94
C TRP A 352 -11.75 -34.96 -10.04
N ARG A 353 -11.94 -36.11 -10.70
CA ARG A 353 -13.28 -36.66 -11.00
C ARG A 353 -14.02 -37.10 -9.74
N SER A 354 -13.31 -37.66 -8.74
CA SER A 354 -13.90 -38.03 -7.45
C SER A 354 -14.06 -36.83 -6.51
N ASP A 355 -13.11 -35.90 -6.53
CA ASP A 355 -13.13 -34.67 -5.75
C ASP A 355 -12.39 -33.55 -6.50
N PRO A 356 -13.12 -32.68 -7.23
CA PRO A 356 -12.53 -31.58 -7.98
C PRO A 356 -11.76 -30.59 -7.11
N THR A 357 -12.03 -30.56 -5.81
CA THR A 357 -11.38 -29.64 -4.88
C THR A 357 -9.97 -30.08 -4.49
N LYS A 358 -9.66 -31.37 -4.62
CA LYS A 358 -8.38 -31.93 -4.17
C LYS A 358 -7.19 -31.35 -4.94
N ILE A 359 -7.31 -31.22 -6.26
CA ILE A 359 -6.30 -30.56 -7.10
C ILE A 359 -6.19 -29.05 -6.82
N LEU A 360 -7.29 -28.39 -6.41
CA LEU A 360 -7.26 -26.99 -5.95
C LEU A 360 -6.49 -26.84 -4.63
N ARG A 361 -6.67 -27.80 -3.70
CA ARG A 361 -5.91 -27.88 -2.45
C ARG A 361 -4.43 -28.16 -2.72
N PHE A 362 -4.10 -29.01 -3.69
CA PHE A 362 -2.72 -29.29 -4.09
C PHE A 362 -2.04 -28.03 -4.66
N ALA A 363 -2.74 -27.28 -5.50
CA ALA A 363 -2.24 -26.00 -6.01
C ALA A 363 -1.89 -25.02 -4.88
N ARG A 364 -2.65 -25.03 -3.78
CA ARG A 364 -2.38 -24.22 -2.58
C ARG A 364 -1.18 -24.74 -1.78
N LEU A 365 -1.01 -26.05 -1.65
CA LEU A 365 0.19 -26.66 -1.06
C LEU A 365 1.44 -26.19 -1.81
N ARG A 366 1.45 -26.28 -3.15
CA ARG A 366 2.57 -25.78 -3.97
C ARG A 366 2.83 -24.29 -3.81
N ALA A 367 1.77 -23.49 -3.65
CA ALA A 367 1.91 -22.07 -3.36
C ALA A 367 2.56 -21.82 -1.98
N LEU A 368 2.19 -22.60 -0.96
CA LEU A 368 2.81 -22.56 0.38
C LEU A 368 4.29 -22.99 0.34
N GLN A 369 4.60 -24.12 -0.30
CA GLN A 369 5.97 -24.63 -0.44
C GLN A 369 6.88 -23.62 -1.13
N ARG A 370 6.40 -23.01 -2.22
CA ARG A 370 7.13 -21.95 -2.91
C ARG A 370 7.29 -20.70 -2.05
N ALA A 371 6.28 -20.35 -1.25
CA ALA A 371 6.37 -19.23 -0.31
C ALA A 371 7.45 -19.51 0.75
N VAL A 372 7.51 -20.72 1.30
CA VAL A 372 8.56 -21.17 2.23
C VAL A 372 9.94 -21.10 1.59
N ALA A 373 10.11 -21.64 0.39
CA ALA A 373 11.40 -21.66 -0.31
C ALA A 373 11.95 -20.24 -0.59
N ARG A 374 11.06 -19.27 -0.82
CA ARG A 374 11.41 -17.86 -1.07
C ARG A 374 11.40 -16.98 0.17
N ALA A 375 10.88 -17.49 1.29
CA ALA A 375 10.76 -16.70 2.51
C ALA A 375 12.14 -16.40 3.07
N LYS A 376 12.36 -15.12 3.37
CA LYS A 376 13.60 -14.68 4.01
C LYS A 376 13.67 -15.24 5.42
N ARG A 377 14.86 -15.67 5.84
CA ARG A 377 15.14 -16.07 7.23
C ARG A 377 15.64 -14.92 8.09
N HIS A 378 16.28 -13.94 7.47
CA HIS A 378 16.86 -12.77 8.14
C HIS A 378 16.56 -11.49 7.37
N ALA A 379 16.57 -10.35 8.06
CA ALA A 379 16.51 -9.06 7.42
C ALA A 379 17.90 -8.66 6.89
N ARG A 380 17.96 -8.19 5.64
CA ARG A 380 19.21 -7.69 5.04
C ARG A 380 19.74 -6.50 5.83
N LEU A 381 21.02 -6.54 6.21
CA LEU A 381 21.72 -5.40 6.77
C LEU A 381 22.24 -4.51 5.64
N THR A 382 22.08 -3.19 5.77
CA THR A 382 22.64 -2.23 4.80
C THR A 382 23.37 -1.11 5.55
N LEU A 383 24.69 -1.09 5.42
CA LEU A 383 25.52 -0.05 6.01
C LEU A 383 25.26 1.31 5.32
N PRO A 384 25.43 2.43 6.04
CA PRO A 384 25.18 3.74 5.48
C PRO A 384 26.31 4.08 4.51
N ASP A 385 25.96 4.81 3.47
CA ASP A 385 26.87 5.25 2.43
C ASP A 385 26.43 6.62 1.92
N ALA A 386 27.38 7.52 1.69
CA ALA A 386 27.07 8.91 1.35
C ALA A 386 26.26 9.07 0.05
N ILE A 387 26.29 8.09 -0.86
CA ILE A 387 25.68 8.16 -2.19
C ILE A 387 24.48 7.22 -2.30
N HIS A 388 24.69 5.92 -2.06
CA HIS A 388 23.71 4.85 -2.27
C HIS A 388 22.74 4.73 -1.11
N HIS A 389 23.21 4.81 0.13
CA HIS A 389 22.41 4.65 1.34
C HIS A 389 22.58 5.81 2.34
N PRO A 390 22.33 7.08 1.90
CA PRO A 390 22.65 8.24 2.70
C PRO A 390 21.74 8.37 3.91
N ILE A 391 22.36 8.60 5.05
CA ILE A 391 21.76 9.28 6.19
C ILE A 391 22.06 10.78 6.12
N TRP A 392 21.31 11.57 6.88
CA TRP A 392 21.33 13.03 6.78
C TRP A 392 21.86 13.64 8.07
N ILE A 393 22.73 14.64 7.93
CA ILE A 393 23.27 15.44 9.05
C ILE A 393 22.10 16.09 9.79
N ARG A 394 22.07 15.97 11.13
CA ARG A 394 21.01 16.55 11.97
C ARG A 394 21.50 17.78 12.73
N TYR A 395 20.61 18.74 12.88
CA TYR A 395 20.76 19.92 13.72
C TYR A 395 19.55 20.09 14.64
N ASP A 396 19.76 20.55 15.86
CA ASP A 396 18.72 20.85 16.84
C ASP A 396 18.39 22.36 16.86
N ALA A 397 17.13 22.75 17.07
CA ALA A 397 16.79 24.16 17.21
C ALA A 397 17.35 24.76 18.52
N LYS A 398 17.42 23.96 19.60
CA LYS A 398 17.85 24.42 20.94
C LYS A 398 19.32 24.10 21.27
N GLY A 399 19.99 23.27 20.46
CA GLY A 399 21.44 23.06 20.51
C GLY A 399 22.00 22.33 21.74
N LYS A 400 21.19 21.53 22.45
CA LYS A 400 21.64 20.88 23.68
C LYS A 400 22.62 19.72 23.41
N ASN A 401 22.17 18.68 22.70
CA ASN A 401 22.94 17.43 22.56
C ASN A 401 23.74 17.36 21.25
N ILE A 402 23.17 17.84 20.15
CA ILE A 402 23.82 17.92 18.83
C ILE A 402 24.01 19.39 18.44
N TYR A 403 24.70 19.64 17.34
CA TYR A 403 24.87 21.01 16.82
C TYR A 403 23.53 21.66 16.52
N SER A 404 23.45 22.99 16.68
CA SER A 404 22.25 23.76 16.38
C SER A 404 22.27 24.44 15.03
N TYR A 405 21.07 24.80 14.57
CA TYR A 405 20.85 25.79 13.54
C TYR A 405 20.03 26.95 14.09
N ARG A 406 20.24 28.15 13.57
CA ARG A 406 19.44 29.34 13.88
C ARG A 406 18.86 29.92 12.60
N LEU A 407 17.57 30.24 12.60
CA LEU A 407 16.96 31.01 11.53
C LEU A 407 17.23 32.49 11.77
N LEU A 408 17.81 33.17 10.80
CA LEU A 408 18.02 34.62 10.83
C LEU A 408 16.86 35.29 10.10
N ILE A 409 16.07 36.07 10.84
CA ILE A 409 14.90 36.77 10.32
C ILE A 409 15.34 38.11 9.73
N PRO A 410 15.01 38.40 8.47
CA PRO A 410 15.31 39.70 7.90
C PRO A 410 14.41 40.80 8.49
N GLU A 411 14.98 41.99 8.72
CA GLU A 411 14.24 43.19 9.19
C GLU A 411 13.12 43.65 8.24
N LYS A 412 13.24 43.35 6.94
CA LYS A 412 12.22 43.65 5.91
C LYS A 412 11.78 42.36 5.23
N ARG A 413 10.46 42.19 5.06
CA ARG A 413 9.81 40.99 4.47
C ARG A 413 10.24 40.69 3.02
N SER A 414 10.83 41.67 2.32
CA SER A 414 11.37 41.53 0.95
C SER A 414 12.77 40.92 0.87
N LYS A 415 13.47 40.71 2.00
CA LYS A 415 14.82 40.12 2.03
C LYS A 415 14.77 38.60 2.20
N ARG A 416 15.80 37.90 1.72
CA ARG A 416 15.93 36.43 1.84
C ARG A 416 16.20 36.02 3.29
N TYR A 417 15.60 34.92 3.73
CA TYR A 417 15.96 34.26 4.99
C TYR A 417 17.36 33.63 4.91
N TYR A 418 18.05 33.59 6.05
CA TYR A 418 19.30 32.84 6.19
C TYR A 418 19.17 31.82 7.29
N VAL A 419 19.86 30.69 7.14
CA VAL A 419 20.11 29.75 8.22
C VAL A 419 21.58 29.86 8.63
N GLU A 420 21.82 29.92 9.94
CA GLU A 420 23.16 29.86 10.52
C GLU A 420 23.36 28.49 11.16
N PHE A 421 24.31 27.71 10.64
CA PHE A 421 24.71 26.43 11.22
C PHE A 421 25.81 26.68 12.25
N SER A 422 25.62 26.19 13.48
CA SER A 422 26.59 26.40 14.57
C SER A 422 27.96 25.77 14.28
N SER A 423 28.00 24.71 13.49
CA SER A 423 29.24 24.09 12.99
C SER A 423 29.02 23.45 11.61
N LEU A 424 30.03 23.55 10.75
CA LEU A 424 30.10 22.90 9.45
C LEU A 424 31.57 22.68 9.05
N ILE A 425 31.87 21.56 8.39
CA ILE A 425 33.21 21.33 7.83
C ILE A 425 33.33 22.13 6.53
N MET A 426 34.37 22.95 6.39
CA MET A 426 34.57 23.85 5.26
C MET A 426 35.98 23.66 4.68
N PRO A 427 36.19 23.98 3.38
CA PRO A 427 37.53 24.03 2.80
C PRO A 427 38.41 25.09 3.51
N ASP A 428 39.64 24.73 3.83
CA ASP A 428 40.64 25.58 4.48
C ASP A 428 41.94 25.62 3.65
N GLY A 429 41.81 26.10 2.41
CA GLY A 429 42.86 26.08 1.38
C GLY A 429 42.73 24.90 0.39
N GLU A 430 43.81 24.60 -0.33
CA GLU A 430 43.85 23.48 -1.28
C GLU A 430 43.90 22.14 -0.53
N ASN A 431 42.88 21.30 -0.75
CA ASN A 431 42.73 19.95 -0.19
C ASN A 431 42.77 19.80 1.34
N ARG A 432 42.65 20.90 2.10
CA ARG A 432 42.50 20.88 3.56
C ARG A 432 41.07 21.22 3.98
N TRP A 433 40.65 20.67 5.11
CA TRP A 433 39.32 20.87 5.68
C TRP A 433 39.43 21.32 7.13
N ALA A 434 38.57 22.23 7.56
CA ALA A 434 38.49 22.66 8.95
C ALA A 434 37.05 22.73 9.44
N GLU A 435 36.85 22.60 10.74
CA GLU A 435 35.55 22.83 11.38
C GLU A 435 35.34 24.33 11.62
N HIS A 436 34.42 24.95 10.86
CA HIS A 436 34.07 26.35 11.04
C HIS A 436 32.76 26.51 11.81
N ARG A 437 32.67 27.57 12.62
CA ARG A 437 31.48 27.90 13.41
C ARG A 437 30.63 28.98 12.74
N ASN A 438 29.34 28.96 13.03
CA ASN A 438 28.36 30.00 12.65
C ASN A 438 28.31 30.29 11.14
N ILE A 439 28.25 29.25 10.31
CA ILE A 439 28.20 29.37 8.85
C ILE A 439 26.80 29.77 8.40
N ARG A 440 26.70 30.91 7.71
CA ARG A 440 25.44 31.46 7.19
C ARG A 440 25.17 31.02 5.77
N VAL A 441 23.98 30.49 5.51
CA VAL A 441 23.57 30.01 4.20
C VAL A 441 22.20 30.60 3.83
N PRO A 442 22.04 31.22 2.66
CA PRO A 442 20.75 31.78 2.25
C PRO A 442 19.74 30.67 1.92
N LEU A 443 18.47 30.92 2.20
CA LEU A 443 17.35 30.08 1.80
C LEU A 443 16.75 30.58 0.48
N ALA A 444 16.39 29.65 -0.39
CA ALA A 444 15.64 29.95 -1.61
C ALA A 444 14.17 30.23 -1.27
N PHE A 445 13.53 31.05 -2.11
CA PHE A 445 12.10 31.33 -1.98
C PHE A 445 11.25 30.05 -2.05
N SER A 446 10.29 29.92 -1.15
CA SER A 446 9.35 28.80 -1.11
C SER A 446 7.98 29.26 -0.60
N ARG A 447 6.95 29.11 -1.43
CA ARG A 447 5.55 29.41 -1.03
C ARG A 447 5.07 28.59 0.16
N GLN A 448 5.60 27.38 0.33
CA GLN A 448 5.27 26.56 1.51
C GLN A 448 5.92 27.12 2.78
N TRP A 449 7.14 27.68 2.66
CA TRP A 449 7.83 28.33 3.78
C TRP A 449 7.10 29.60 4.25
N GLU A 450 6.47 30.34 3.33
CA GLU A 450 5.66 31.52 3.65
C GLU A 450 4.42 31.24 4.52
N ARG A 451 4.05 29.98 4.71
CA ARG A 451 3.02 29.60 5.70
C ARG A 451 3.49 29.84 7.13
N LEU A 452 4.81 29.86 7.37
CA LEU A 452 5.40 30.21 8.65
C LEU A 452 5.57 31.73 8.76
N HIS A 453 5.04 32.30 9.82
CA HIS A 453 5.25 33.70 10.19
C HIS A 453 6.10 33.73 11.45
N PHE A 454 7.13 34.57 11.41
CA PHE A 454 8.13 34.67 12.47
C PHE A 454 8.09 36.08 13.06
N SER A 455 8.03 36.16 14.39
CA SER A 455 8.17 37.41 15.14
C SER A 455 9.07 37.18 16.37
N ILE A 456 9.74 38.23 16.82
CA ILE A 456 10.56 38.21 18.04
C ILE A 456 9.71 38.83 19.15
N MET A 457 9.57 38.13 20.26
CA MET A 457 8.85 38.58 21.45
C MET A 457 9.73 39.56 22.27
N GLU A 458 9.14 40.30 23.21
CA GLU A 458 9.87 41.26 24.08
C GLU A 458 10.97 40.60 24.91
N ASP A 459 10.81 39.33 25.29
CA ASP A 459 11.81 38.52 25.99
C ASP A 459 12.93 37.98 25.07
N GLY A 460 12.93 38.37 23.79
CA GLY A 460 13.87 37.92 22.77
C GLY A 460 13.59 36.52 22.22
N SER A 461 12.53 35.84 22.66
CA SER A 461 12.15 34.51 22.17
C SER A 461 11.52 34.57 20.78
N LEU A 462 11.73 33.50 20.00
CA LEU A 462 11.16 33.37 18.66
C LEU A 462 9.71 32.86 18.75
N CYS A 463 8.76 33.68 18.34
CA CYS A 463 7.38 33.27 18.11
C CYS A 463 7.21 32.79 16.66
N VAL A 464 6.61 31.60 16.49
CA VAL A 464 6.32 31.03 15.17
C VAL A 464 4.83 30.76 15.06
N GLN A 465 4.22 31.26 14.00
CA GLN A 465 2.83 31.00 13.65
C GLN A 465 2.75 30.24 12.32
N TYR A 466 1.88 29.25 12.25
CA TYR A 466 1.61 28.44 11.07
C TYR A 466 0.23 28.81 10.50
N ARG A 467 0.18 29.28 9.25
CA ARG A 467 -1.07 29.60 8.55
C ARG A 467 -1.48 28.46 7.62
N ASP A 468 -2.75 28.10 7.67
CA ASP A 468 -3.37 27.12 6.80
C ASP A 468 -4.71 27.66 6.27
N PRO A 469 -5.06 27.47 4.98
CA PRO A 469 -6.34 27.94 4.44
C PRO A 469 -7.58 27.35 5.14
N GLY A 470 -7.46 26.16 5.75
CA GLY A 470 -8.55 25.53 6.50
C GLY A 470 -8.67 25.99 7.95
N VAL A 471 -7.95 27.05 8.34
CA VAL A 471 -8.00 27.62 9.70
C VAL A 471 -8.03 29.13 9.61
N ASP A 472 -9.06 29.73 10.20
CA ASP A 472 -9.27 31.18 10.17
C ASP A 472 -8.18 31.92 10.99
N GLU A 473 -7.74 31.34 12.11
CA GLU A 473 -6.68 31.88 12.97
C GLU A 473 -5.31 31.18 12.78
N PRO A 474 -4.19 31.91 12.81
CA PRO A 474 -2.85 31.30 12.78
C PRO A 474 -2.58 30.39 13.98
N LEU A 475 -2.05 29.19 13.74
CA LEU A 475 -1.73 28.23 14.79
C LEU A 475 -0.34 28.50 15.38
N ARG A 476 -0.19 28.40 16.70
CA ARG A 476 1.13 28.47 17.35
C ARG A 476 2.00 27.27 16.92
N ALA A 477 3.27 27.53 16.63
CA ALA A 477 4.23 26.51 16.24
C ALA A 477 5.59 26.71 16.93
N GLU A 478 6.41 25.66 16.94
CA GLU A 478 7.81 25.69 17.35
C GLU A 478 8.70 25.04 16.28
N LEU A 479 9.93 25.54 16.12
CA LEU A 479 10.92 24.89 15.28
C LEU A 479 11.56 23.73 16.05
N GLY A 480 11.53 22.53 15.45
CA GLY A 480 12.16 21.32 15.96
C GLY A 480 13.53 21.08 15.32
N GLY A 481 13.94 19.81 15.23
CA GLY A 481 15.19 19.44 14.56
C GLY A 481 15.15 19.66 13.04
N ALA A 482 16.30 19.99 12.45
CA ALA A 482 16.48 20.09 11.00
C ALA A 482 17.50 19.09 10.49
N LYS A 483 17.44 18.77 9.19
CA LYS A 483 18.43 17.91 8.52
C LYS A 483 18.80 18.43 7.14
N ILE A 484 20.06 18.27 6.76
CA ILE A 484 20.56 18.63 5.43
C ILE A 484 20.37 17.44 4.49
N GLN A 485 19.66 17.66 3.38
CA GLN A 485 19.32 16.61 2.42
C GLN A 485 19.76 16.96 1.01
N PHE A 486 20.26 15.96 0.29
CA PHE A 486 20.64 16.05 -1.10
C PHE A 486 19.62 15.33 -1.99
N ASP A 487 19.62 15.65 -3.29
CA ASP A 487 18.86 14.87 -4.26
C ASP A 487 19.60 13.55 -4.56
N ARG A 488 19.06 12.42 -4.07
CA ARG A 488 19.65 11.08 -4.25
C ARG A 488 19.89 10.72 -5.72
N ARG A 489 19.05 11.18 -6.65
CA ARG A 489 19.27 10.91 -8.08
C ARG A 489 20.49 11.64 -8.61
N TYR A 490 20.69 12.86 -8.11
CA TYR A 490 21.85 13.65 -8.45
C TYR A 490 23.12 12.99 -7.89
N LEU A 491 23.10 12.54 -6.63
CA LEU A 491 24.23 11.83 -6.00
C LEU A 491 24.69 10.63 -6.84
N ILE A 492 23.74 9.78 -7.27
CA ILE A 492 24.06 8.58 -8.06
C ILE A 492 24.58 8.94 -9.47
N ARG A 493 23.98 9.95 -10.14
CA ARG A 493 24.34 10.29 -11.53
C ARG A 493 25.61 11.10 -11.67
N ARG A 494 26.00 11.84 -10.64
CA ARG A 494 27.12 12.80 -10.67
C ARG A 494 28.15 12.46 -9.59
N SER A 495 28.26 11.18 -9.21
CA SER A 495 29.15 10.72 -8.15
C SER A 495 30.59 11.20 -8.31
N SER A 496 31.09 11.29 -9.54
CA SER A 496 32.45 11.75 -9.86
C SER A 496 32.69 13.26 -9.66
N THR A 497 31.65 14.10 -9.59
CA THR A 497 31.82 15.56 -9.48
C THR A 497 31.37 16.14 -8.13
N LEU A 498 30.93 15.28 -7.20
CA LEU A 498 30.42 15.70 -5.88
C LEU A 498 31.47 16.44 -5.04
N SER A 499 32.72 15.95 -5.03
CA SER A 499 33.85 16.54 -4.28
C SER A 499 34.20 17.96 -4.74
N ALA A 500 33.96 18.27 -6.02
CA ALA A 500 34.15 19.62 -6.59
C ALA A 500 33.04 20.61 -6.17
N GLY A 501 32.03 20.16 -5.40
CA GLY A 501 30.88 20.96 -4.99
C GLY A 501 29.75 20.97 -6.03
N GLU A 502 29.80 20.10 -7.05
CA GLU A 502 28.67 19.83 -7.93
C GLU A 502 27.77 18.78 -7.29
N CYS A 503 27.16 19.11 -6.15
CA CYS A 503 26.30 18.19 -5.39
C CYS A 503 24.80 18.33 -5.73
N GLY A 504 24.48 19.15 -6.74
CA GLY A 504 23.11 19.43 -7.16
C GLY A 504 22.33 20.26 -6.12
N PRO A 505 20.99 20.21 -6.14
CA PRO A 505 20.17 20.91 -5.17
C PRO A 505 20.33 20.36 -3.75
N VAL A 506 20.69 21.23 -2.81
CA VAL A 506 20.76 20.94 -1.37
C VAL A 506 19.58 21.55 -0.64
N TYR A 507 19.03 20.85 0.34
CA TYR A 507 17.83 21.23 1.06
C TYR A 507 18.02 21.18 2.56
N LEU A 508 17.45 22.14 3.27
CA LEU A 508 17.24 22.06 4.71
C LEU A 508 15.81 21.56 4.93
N ASN A 509 15.67 20.40 5.58
CA ASN A 509 14.39 19.87 5.98
C ASN A 509 14.18 20.16 7.46
N VAL A 510 13.28 21.10 7.75
CA VAL A 510 12.98 21.58 9.10
C VAL A 510 11.73 20.89 9.63
N SER A 511 11.83 20.32 10.83
CA SER A 511 10.67 19.85 11.58
C SER A 511 9.99 21.02 12.27
N VAL A 512 8.68 21.11 12.18
CA VAL A 512 7.86 22.17 12.78
C VAL A 512 6.77 21.52 13.61
N ASP A 513 6.78 21.81 14.91
CA ASP A 513 5.81 21.31 15.86
C ASP A 513 4.66 22.30 15.96
N VAL A 514 3.53 21.98 15.32
CA VAL A 514 2.35 22.84 15.32
C VAL A 514 1.44 22.43 16.50
N ASN A 515 0.96 23.41 17.27
CA ASN A 515 0.07 23.19 18.40
C ASN A 515 -1.39 23.49 18.03
N PRO A 516 -2.20 22.46 17.74
CA PRO A 516 -3.62 22.65 17.44
C PRO A 516 -4.50 22.94 18.68
N ALA A 517 -3.95 22.92 19.90
CA ALA A 517 -4.72 23.06 21.15
C ALA A 517 -5.03 24.50 21.56
N HIS A 518 -4.50 25.52 20.86
CA HIS A 518 -4.87 26.93 21.08
C HIS A 518 -6.20 27.31 20.40
N ARG A 519 -6.93 26.35 19.80
CA ARG A 519 -8.30 26.63 19.36
C ARG A 519 -9.25 26.64 20.56
N PRO A 520 -10.04 27.71 20.76
CA PRO A 520 -11.08 27.78 21.79
C PRO A 520 -12.19 26.73 21.64
N ASP A 521 -12.19 25.94 20.56
CA ASP A 521 -13.22 24.95 20.23
C ASP A 521 -13.18 23.73 21.19
N VAL A 522 -13.69 23.91 22.42
CA VAL A 522 -13.88 22.86 23.47
C VAL A 522 -14.58 21.59 22.92
N GLN A 523 -15.38 21.74 21.86
CA GLN A 523 -16.21 20.69 21.25
C GLN A 523 -15.43 19.49 20.68
N VAL A 524 -14.24 19.69 20.12
CA VAL A 524 -13.51 18.57 19.46
C VAL A 524 -12.86 17.63 20.48
N LEU A 525 -12.49 18.14 21.66
CA LEU A 525 -12.04 17.32 22.78
C LEU A 525 -13.19 16.56 23.44
N GLN A 526 -14.40 17.12 23.41
CA GLN A 526 -15.61 16.46 23.91
C GLN A 526 -16.10 15.36 22.96
N SER A 527 -16.12 15.60 21.64
CA SER A 527 -16.56 14.61 20.65
C SER A 527 -15.64 13.39 20.58
N ALA A 528 -14.36 13.53 20.94
CA ALA A 528 -13.44 12.40 21.10
C ALA A 528 -13.88 11.37 22.16
N LYS A 529 -14.69 11.78 23.15
CA LYS A 529 -15.26 10.86 24.15
C LYS A 529 -16.43 10.03 23.60
N LEU A 530 -17.07 10.50 22.52
CA LEU A 530 -18.21 9.83 21.89
C LEU A 530 -17.81 8.62 21.05
N VAL A 531 -16.52 8.44 20.78
CA VAL A 531 -16.03 7.37 19.92
C VAL A 531 -14.84 6.65 20.51
N SER A 532 -14.68 5.39 20.13
CA SER A 532 -13.44 4.64 20.33
C SER A 532 -12.86 4.24 18.98
N VAL A 533 -11.55 4.38 18.84
CA VAL A 533 -10.82 3.99 17.63
C VAL A 533 -9.83 2.90 17.99
N SER A 534 -9.97 1.73 17.36
CA SER A 534 -9.01 0.64 17.50
C SER A 534 -7.64 1.07 16.96
N ARG A 535 -6.59 0.88 17.75
CA ARG A 535 -5.21 1.23 17.35
C ARG A 535 -4.70 0.36 16.20
N ASP A 536 -5.15 -0.89 16.13
CA ASP A 536 -4.64 -1.86 15.16
C ASP A 536 -5.35 -1.81 13.81
N THR A 537 -6.67 -1.71 13.83
CA THR A 537 -7.49 -1.76 12.62
C THR A 537 -7.97 -0.38 12.17
N ASN A 538 -7.77 0.66 12.99
CA ASN A 538 -8.37 1.98 12.82
C ASN A 538 -9.90 1.96 12.77
N ARG A 539 -10.54 0.88 13.22
CA ARG A 539 -12.00 0.79 13.26
C ARG A 539 -12.57 1.73 14.30
N ILE A 540 -13.62 2.45 13.94
CA ILE A 540 -14.27 3.41 14.82
C ILE A 540 -15.64 2.91 15.26
N TYR A 541 -15.95 3.14 16.54
CA TYR A 541 -17.19 2.73 17.17
C TYR A 541 -17.77 3.89 17.98
N LEU A 542 -19.08 4.11 17.83
CA LEU A 542 -19.84 5.08 18.61
C LEU A 542 -20.07 4.57 20.04
N ARG A 543 -20.05 5.47 21.02
CA ARG A 543 -20.41 5.26 22.43
C ARG A 543 -21.74 5.96 22.72
N PRO A 544 -22.88 5.31 22.46
CA PRO A 544 -24.21 5.94 22.58
C PRO A 544 -24.49 6.45 24.01
N GLU A 545 -23.93 5.80 25.02
CA GLU A 545 -24.10 6.16 26.44
C GLU A 545 -23.61 7.57 26.79
N ASN A 546 -22.73 8.16 25.97
CA ASN A 546 -22.21 9.52 26.17
C ASN A 546 -22.97 10.60 25.38
N LEU A 547 -23.94 10.22 24.53
CA LEU A 547 -24.63 11.16 23.63
C LEU A 547 -25.49 12.17 24.39
N SER A 548 -26.32 11.74 25.34
CA SER A 548 -27.20 12.64 26.09
C SER A 548 -26.38 13.64 26.93
N ALA A 549 -25.26 13.20 27.53
CA ALA A 549 -24.34 14.07 28.26
C ALA A 549 -23.66 15.10 27.34
N TYR A 550 -23.20 14.67 26.16
CA TYR A 550 -22.62 15.55 25.15
C TYR A 550 -23.63 16.56 24.60
N TRP A 551 -24.87 16.13 24.34
CA TRP A 551 -25.95 16.99 23.86
C TRP A 551 -26.29 18.06 24.89
N LYS A 552 -26.36 17.71 26.18
CA LYS A 552 -26.58 18.69 27.26
C LYS A 552 -25.41 19.66 27.43
N SER A 553 -24.17 19.20 27.23
CA SER A 553 -22.98 20.05 27.36
C SER A 553 -22.79 21.04 26.20
N GLN A 554 -23.60 20.93 25.14
CA GLN A 554 -23.53 21.81 23.97
C GLN A 554 -24.09 23.22 24.26
N GLY A 555 -25.16 23.40 25.05
CA GLY A 555 -25.84 24.71 25.18
C GLY A 555 -26.42 25.26 23.85
N ASP A 556 -27.13 26.39 23.88
CA ASP A 556 -27.91 26.91 22.73
C ASP A 556 -27.09 27.43 21.53
N GLY A 557 -25.76 27.47 21.61
CA GLY A 557 -24.90 28.10 20.61
C GLY A 557 -23.88 27.19 19.90
N THR A 558 -23.89 25.88 20.14
CA THR A 558 -22.85 24.96 19.61
C THR A 558 -23.38 23.98 18.55
N LEU A 559 -22.47 23.52 17.69
CA LEU A 559 -22.83 22.75 16.50
C LEU A 559 -23.03 21.26 16.84
N PRO A 560 -24.13 20.63 16.38
CA PRO A 560 -24.37 19.22 16.63
C PRO A 560 -23.28 18.34 15.99
N LEU A 561 -23.09 17.15 16.55
CA LEU A 561 -22.14 16.15 16.03
C LEU A 561 -22.47 15.84 14.57
N ARG A 562 -21.47 16.00 13.69
CA ARG A 562 -21.54 15.69 12.27
C ARG A 562 -20.47 14.70 11.88
N VAL A 563 -20.87 13.75 11.04
CA VAL A 563 -20.05 12.64 10.59
C VAL A 563 -20.08 12.60 9.07
N MET A 564 -18.89 12.65 8.45
CA MET A 564 -18.71 12.55 7.02
C MET A 564 -18.22 11.15 6.67
N SER A 565 -18.95 10.40 5.86
CA SER A 565 -18.51 9.12 5.31
C SER A 565 -17.99 9.26 3.89
N VAL A 566 -17.00 8.44 3.55
CA VAL A 566 -16.26 8.50 2.30
C VAL A 566 -16.11 7.09 1.71
N ASP A 567 -16.69 6.89 0.54
CA ASP A 567 -16.42 5.73 -0.31
C ASP A 567 -15.44 6.15 -1.40
N LEU A 568 -14.31 5.44 -1.53
CA LEU A 568 -13.31 5.80 -2.52
C LEU A 568 -13.67 5.18 -3.86
N GLY A 569 -13.50 5.96 -4.93
CA GLY A 569 -13.84 5.51 -6.27
C GLY A 569 -12.66 5.54 -7.23
N VAL A 570 -12.85 4.85 -8.36
CA VAL A 570 -11.89 4.84 -9.49
C VAL A 570 -12.33 5.80 -10.61
N ARG A 571 -13.64 6.06 -10.71
CA ARG A 571 -14.25 6.95 -11.71
C ARG A 571 -14.35 8.39 -11.17
N SER A 572 -14.89 8.54 -9.98
CA SER A 572 -14.80 9.75 -9.15
C SER A 572 -13.84 9.44 -8.00
N SER A 573 -13.06 10.42 -7.54
CA SER A 573 -12.10 10.19 -6.45
C SER A 573 -12.76 9.72 -5.16
N ALA A 574 -13.91 10.31 -4.79
CA ALA A 574 -14.66 9.92 -3.61
C ALA A 574 -16.16 10.22 -3.75
N ALA A 575 -16.99 9.43 -3.09
CA ALA A 575 -18.39 9.71 -2.83
C ALA A 575 -18.55 10.05 -1.34
N VAL A 576 -19.20 11.18 -1.05
CA VAL A 576 -19.28 11.73 0.32
C VAL A 576 -20.73 11.86 0.75
N VAL A 577 -21.00 11.44 2.00
CA VAL A 577 -22.30 11.59 2.66
C VAL A 577 -22.07 12.14 4.07
N ILE A 578 -22.77 13.22 4.39
CA ILE A 578 -22.71 13.91 5.69
C ILE A 578 -24.02 13.72 6.44
N CYS A 579 -23.91 13.25 7.68
CA CYS A 579 -25.03 13.09 8.61
C CYS A 579 -24.79 13.92 9.88
N ARG A 580 -25.85 14.51 10.41
CA ARG A 580 -25.84 15.16 11.73
C ARG A 580 -26.63 14.34 12.75
N LEU A 581 -26.19 14.39 14.01
CA LEU A 581 -26.96 13.94 15.17
C LEU A 581 -28.10 14.92 15.43
N GLU A 582 -29.30 14.41 15.70
CA GLU A 582 -30.47 15.21 16.06
C GLU A 582 -31.34 14.50 17.10
N HIS A 583 -32.02 15.26 17.95
CA HIS A 583 -33.09 14.72 18.80
C HIS A 583 -34.27 14.23 17.95
N ARG A 584 -34.79 13.04 18.26
CA ARG A 584 -35.84 12.39 17.46
C ARG A 584 -37.08 13.27 17.31
N ASP A 585 -37.52 13.90 18.39
CA ASP A 585 -38.74 14.72 18.41
C ASP A 585 -38.64 15.97 17.51
N SER A 586 -37.45 16.55 17.38
CA SER A 586 -37.19 17.71 16.52
C SER A 586 -37.31 17.38 15.02
N VAL A 587 -37.08 16.12 14.65
CA VAL A 587 -37.23 15.66 13.27
C VAL A 587 -38.71 15.49 12.92
N VAL A 588 -39.50 14.91 13.84
CA VAL A 588 -40.93 14.64 13.67
C VAL A 588 -41.73 15.93 13.53
N SER A 589 -41.42 16.96 14.32
CA SER A 589 -42.10 18.27 14.30
C SER A 589 -41.78 19.12 13.06
N SER A 590 -40.62 18.93 12.42
CA SER A 590 -40.17 19.74 11.28
C SER A 590 -40.84 19.42 9.93
N GLY A 591 -41.65 18.35 9.85
CA GLY A 591 -42.36 17.96 8.62
C GLY A 591 -41.48 17.60 7.41
N ARG A 592 -40.13 17.57 7.55
CA ARG A 592 -39.17 17.24 6.48
C ARG A 592 -39.22 15.75 6.11
N ARG A 593 -40.27 15.33 5.41
CA ARG A 593 -40.52 13.94 4.96
C ARG A 593 -39.47 13.36 3.98
N THR A 594 -38.49 14.13 3.50
CA THR A 594 -37.60 13.74 2.39
C THR A 594 -36.16 13.37 2.77
N ALA A 595 -35.72 13.59 4.01
CA ALA A 595 -34.34 13.29 4.41
C ALA A 595 -34.17 11.82 4.84
N THR A 596 -33.06 11.17 4.43
CA THR A 596 -32.72 9.82 4.91
C THR A 596 -32.30 9.89 6.38
N ILE A 597 -32.89 9.02 7.22
CA ILE A 597 -32.66 8.97 8.67
C ILE A 597 -32.15 7.59 9.06
N TYR A 598 -31.12 7.55 9.90
CA TYR A 598 -30.57 6.32 10.47
C TYR A 598 -30.86 6.26 11.98
N ARG A 599 -31.28 5.08 12.45
CA ARG A 599 -31.40 4.80 13.88
C ARG A 599 -30.01 4.65 14.51
N ILE A 600 -29.90 5.04 15.77
CA ILE A 600 -28.65 4.92 16.53
C ILE A 600 -28.78 3.72 17.47
N ALA A 601 -27.86 2.77 17.37
CA ALA A 601 -27.89 1.61 18.25
C ALA A 601 -27.60 2.03 19.70
N GLY A 602 -28.43 1.57 20.64
CA GLY A 602 -28.28 1.82 22.07
C GLY A 602 -28.99 3.08 22.60
N THR A 603 -29.75 3.81 21.76
CA THR A 603 -30.61 4.93 22.21
C THR A 603 -31.75 5.17 21.23
N ASP A 604 -32.93 5.52 21.76
CA ASP A 604 -34.10 5.94 20.96
C ASP A 604 -34.32 7.46 20.96
N GLU A 605 -33.56 8.20 21.78
CA GLU A 605 -33.65 9.66 21.95
C GLU A 605 -33.12 10.41 20.70
N PHE A 606 -32.11 9.82 20.04
CA PHE A 606 -31.39 10.48 18.96
C PHE A 606 -31.46 9.69 17.65
N VAL A 607 -31.37 10.43 16.55
CA VAL A 607 -31.27 9.90 15.19
C VAL A 607 -30.16 10.60 14.42
N ALA A 608 -29.65 9.94 13.39
CA ALA A 608 -28.71 10.56 12.45
C ALA A 608 -29.44 10.94 11.16
N VAL A 609 -29.48 12.23 10.85
CA VAL A 609 -30.18 12.78 9.67
C VAL A 609 -29.17 13.11 8.59
N GLN A 610 -29.38 12.59 7.38
CA GLN A 610 -28.56 12.93 6.22
C GLN A 610 -28.78 14.40 5.81
N GLU A 611 -27.71 15.20 5.81
CA GLU A 611 -27.74 16.58 5.33
C GLU A 611 -27.41 16.64 3.83
N ARG A 612 -26.37 15.92 3.40
CA ARG A 612 -25.80 16.06 2.04
C ARG A 612 -25.21 14.74 1.54
N ALA A 613 -25.31 14.52 0.23
CA ALA A 613 -24.66 13.42 -0.48
C ALA A 613 -24.20 13.91 -1.86
N PHE A 614 -22.91 13.76 -2.19
CA PHE A 614 -22.36 14.25 -3.47
C PHE A 614 -21.04 13.55 -3.83
N LEU A 615 -20.66 13.65 -5.10
CA LEU A 615 -19.39 13.11 -5.61
C LEU A 615 -18.30 14.18 -5.53
N LEU A 616 -17.18 13.83 -4.93
CA LEU A 616 -15.95 14.62 -4.99
C LEU A 616 -15.07 14.16 -6.15
N ARG A 617 -14.72 15.11 -7.00
CA ARG A 617 -13.91 14.88 -8.21
C ARG A 617 -12.64 15.69 -8.14
N LEU A 618 -11.53 15.06 -8.50
CA LEU A 618 -10.30 15.78 -8.78
C LEU A 618 -10.29 16.29 -10.24
N PRO A 619 -9.44 17.27 -10.57
CA PRO A 619 -9.30 17.74 -11.95
C PRO A 619 -9.07 16.59 -12.94
N GLY A 620 -9.83 16.57 -14.04
CA GLY A 620 -9.79 15.51 -15.06
C GLY A 620 -10.67 14.29 -14.79
N GLU A 621 -11.53 14.31 -13.77
CA GLU A 621 -12.56 13.29 -13.50
C GLU A 621 -13.98 13.74 -13.88
N GLY A 622 -14.11 14.93 -14.49
CA GLY A 622 -15.36 15.40 -15.08
C GLY A 622 -15.86 14.49 -16.20
N LYS A 623 -17.19 14.46 -16.38
CA LYS A 623 -17.83 13.79 -17.53
C LYS A 623 -18.17 14.85 -18.59
N GLY A 624 -17.18 15.29 -19.36
CA GLY A 624 -17.38 16.15 -20.53
C GLY A 624 -16.79 15.48 -21.78
N THR A 625 -17.55 15.41 -22.87
CA THR A 625 -17.11 14.82 -24.15
C THR A 625 -15.90 15.53 -24.75
N ASN A 626 -15.84 16.86 -24.62
CA ASN A 626 -14.72 17.68 -25.13
C ASN A 626 -13.43 17.56 -24.30
N GLU A 627 -13.52 17.31 -22.99
CA GLU A 627 -12.34 17.13 -22.13
C GLU A 627 -11.63 15.79 -22.35
N ASP A 628 -12.36 14.81 -22.90
CA ASP A 628 -11.90 13.45 -23.10
C ASP A 628 -11.26 13.20 -24.47
N ALA A 629 -11.55 14.03 -25.47
CA ALA A 629 -11.04 13.86 -26.84
C ALA A 629 -9.49 13.81 -26.90
N PRO A 630 -8.72 14.71 -26.24
CA PRO A 630 -7.27 14.66 -26.30
C PRO A 630 -6.67 13.38 -25.70
N LEU A 631 -7.33 12.77 -24.71
CA LEU A 631 -6.89 11.49 -24.15
C LEU A 631 -7.20 10.32 -25.09
N ARG A 632 -8.36 10.34 -25.78
CA ARG A 632 -8.72 9.33 -26.78
C ARG A 632 -7.72 9.32 -27.93
N ASP A 633 -7.35 10.50 -28.43
CA ASP A 633 -6.36 10.64 -29.51
C ASP A 633 -5.00 10.06 -29.11
N VAL A 634 -4.57 10.28 -27.85
CA VAL A 634 -3.33 9.68 -27.36
C VAL A 634 -3.43 8.16 -27.28
N TYR A 635 -4.57 7.61 -26.85
CA TYR A 635 -4.77 6.16 -26.85
C TYR A 635 -4.79 5.57 -28.26
N ALA A 636 -5.39 6.26 -29.22
CA ALA A 636 -5.36 5.86 -30.64
C ALA A 636 -3.92 5.82 -31.17
N GLN A 637 -3.14 6.90 -30.99
CA GLN A 637 -1.73 6.97 -31.38
C GLN A 637 -0.89 5.85 -30.73
N LEU A 638 -1.10 5.59 -29.44
CA LEU A 638 -0.43 4.49 -28.73
C LEU A 638 -0.86 3.12 -29.28
N GLY A 639 -2.12 2.96 -29.65
CA GLY A 639 -2.66 1.77 -30.30
C GLY A 639 -1.96 1.51 -31.63
N THR A 640 -1.87 2.52 -32.49
CA THR A 640 -1.16 2.45 -33.78
C THR A 640 0.29 2.01 -33.59
N ILE A 641 1.06 2.64 -32.69
CA ILE A 641 2.46 2.25 -32.46
C ILE A 641 2.57 0.81 -31.94
N ARG A 642 1.69 0.38 -31.03
CA ARG A 642 1.72 -1.00 -30.52
C ARG A 642 1.36 -2.02 -31.58
N GLN A 643 0.42 -1.68 -32.47
CA GLN A 643 0.12 -2.51 -33.63
C GLN A 643 1.36 -2.66 -34.52
N GLY A 644 2.08 -1.58 -34.80
CA GLY A 644 3.34 -1.64 -35.55
C GLY A 644 4.38 -2.56 -34.87
N ILE A 645 4.55 -2.46 -33.56
CA ILE A 645 5.46 -3.37 -32.81
C ILE A 645 4.99 -4.83 -32.91
N GLN A 646 3.68 -5.07 -32.91
CA GLN A 646 3.13 -6.41 -33.08
C GLN A 646 3.37 -6.95 -34.49
N ILE A 647 3.26 -6.11 -35.53
CA ILE A 647 3.61 -6.45 -36.91
C ILE A 647 5.08 -6.89 -37.01
N LEU A 648 6.01 -6.13 -36.42
CA LEU A 648 7.43 -6.53 -36.40
C LEU A 648 7.64 -7.92 -35.77
N ARG A 649 6.94 -8.20 -34.67
CA ARG A 649 7.01 -9.52 -34.01
C ARG A 649 6.43 -10.63 -34.89
N SER A 650 5.30 -10.38 -35.55
CA SER A 650 4.67 -11.35 -36.44
C SER A 650 5.55 -11.62 -37.67
N LEU A 651 6.20 -10.60 -38.23
CA LEU A 651 7.15 -10.77 -39.33
C LEU A 651 8.31 -11.70 -38.93
N LEU A 652 8.94 -11.49 -37.76
CA LEU A 652 10.03 -12.38 -37.33
C LEU A 652 9.58 -13.83 -37.11
N ARG A 653 8.33 -14.07 -36.69
CA ARG A 653 7.77 -15.43 -36.54
C ARG A 653 7.62 -16.16 -37.88
N LEU A 654 7.54 -15.44 -38.99
CA LEU A 654 7.56 -16.07 -40.32
C LEU A 654 8.88 -16.80 -40.60
N CYS A 655 9.96 -16.53 -39.85
CA CYS A 655 11.20 -17.28 -39.99
C CYS A 655 11.08 -18.74 -39.51
N ASP A 656 10.05 -19.08 -38.73
CA ASP A 656 9.84 -20.41 -38.17
C ASP A 656 9.10 -21.35 -39.15
N THR A 657 8.51 -20.83 -40.23
CA THR A 657 7.83 -21.63 -41.25
C THR A 657 8.82 -22.36 -42.16
N LYS A 658 8.56 -23.64 -42.42
CA LYS A 658 9.49 -24.52 -43.13
C LYS A 658 9.03 -24.78 -44.55
N THR A 659 7.73 -24.99 -44.76
CA THR A 659 7.15 -25.34 -46.07
C THR A 659 6.55 -24.13 -46.80
N PRO A 660 6.43 -24.17 -48.13
CA PRO A 660 5.71 -23.14 -48.89
C PRO A 660 4.25 -22.93 -48.43
N ASP A 661 3.53 -24.02 -48.12
CA ASP A 661 2.14 -23.95 -47.67
C ASP A 661 2.02 -23.26 -46.30
N GLU A 662 2.89 -23.62 -45.34
CA GLU A 662 2.96 -22.94 -44.03
C GLU A 662 3.26 -21.44 -44.17
N ARG A 663 4.15 -21.07 -45.11
CA ARG A 663 4.48 -19.67 -45.40
C ARG A 663 3.27 -18.93 -45.97
N GLN A 664 2.57 -19.55 -46.91
CA GLN A 664 1.39 -18.95 -47.55
C GLN A 664 0.24 -18.77 -46.56
N GLU A 665 -0.03 -19.77 -45.72
CA GLU A 665 -1.01 -19.70 -44.65
C GLU A 665 -0.64 -18.62 -43.63
N ALA A 666 0.62 -18.56 -43.19
CA ALA A 666 1.08 -17.57 -42.22
C ALA A 666 1.01 -16.13 -42.78
N LEU A 667 1.34 -15.93 -44.06
CA LEU A 667 1.18 -14.63 -44.74
C LEU A 667 -0.30 -14.24 -44.85
N HIS A 668 -1.17 -15.18 -45.19
CA HIS A 668 -2.61 -14.94 -45.27
C HIS A 668 -3.19 -14.58 -43.90
N GLY A 669 -2.82 -15.34 -42.86
CA GLY A 669 -3.23 -15.06 -41.48
C GLY A 669 -2.73 -13.70 -40.98
N LEU A 670 -1.50 -13.30 -41.34
CA LEU A 670 -0.98 -11.97 -41.02
C LEU A 670 -1.81 -10.87 -41.71
N ALA A 671 -2.12 -11.02 -43.01
CA ALA A 671 -2.94 -10.07 -43.75
C ALA A 671 -4.35 -9.95 -43.15
N GLN A 672 -5.02 -11.08 -42.88
CA GLN A 672 -6.35 -11.11 -42.25
C GLN A 672 -6.37 -10.45 -40.86
N SER A 673 -5.33 -10.66 -40.05
CA SER A 673 -5.25 -10.08 -38.70
C SER A 673 -5.19 -8.55 -38.67
N LEU A 674 -4.93 -7.91 -39.81
CA LEU A 674 -4.72 -6.46 -39.96
C LEU A 674 -5.93 -5.74 -40.57
N GLU A 675 -6.87 -6.45 -41.19
CA GLU A 675 -8.12 -5.93 -41.75
C GLU A 675 -8.97 -5.10 -40.74
N PRO A 676 -9.05 -5.44 -39.44
CA PRO A 676 -9.91 -4.71 -38.51
C PRO A 676 -9.43 -3.31 -38.07
N SER A 677 -8.18 -2.90 -38.35
CA SER A 677 -7.64 -1.62 -37.81
C SER A 677 -6.71 -0.79 -38.71
N GLY A 678 -6.25 -1.29 -39.86
CA GLY A 678 -5.84 -0.51 -41.05
C GLY A 678 -4.63 0.45 -40.99
N ALA A 679 -4.14 0.88 -39.83
CA ALA A 679 -3.21 2.01 -39.72
C ALA A 679 -1.77 1.77 -40.26
N TRP A 680 -1.45 0.53 -40.64
CA TRP A 680 -0.17 0.12 -41.23
C TRP A 680 -0.36 -0.72 -42.50
N LYS A 681 -1.59 -0.78 -43.02
CA LYS A 681 -1.96 -1.70 -44.11
C LYS A 681 -1.22 -1.32 -45.38
N ASP A 682 -1.22 -0.04 -45.72
CA ASP A 682 -0.63 0.50 -46.93
C ASP A 682 0.91 0.39 -46.88
N GLU A 683 1.52 0.63 -45.72
CA GLU A 683 2.96 0.46 -45.54
C GLU A 683 3.38 -1.01 -45.58
N LEU A 684 2.58 -1.95 -45.06
CA LEU A 684 2.92 -3.36 -45.00
C LEU A 684 2.66 -4.10 -46.31
N HIS A 685 1.64 -3.71 -47.08
CA HIS A 685 1.20 -4.43 -48.27
C HIS A 685 2.32 -4.69 -49.30
N PRO A 686 3.16 -3.70 -49.69
CA PRO A 686 4.28 -3.94 -50.61
C PRO A 686 5.27 -4.99 -50.10
N HIS A 687 5.45 -5.07 -48.79
CA HIS A 687 6.33 -6.05 -48.17
C HIS A 687 5.73 -7.46 -48.14
N LEU A 688 4.40 -7.59 -47.99
CA LEU A 688 3.73 -8.89 -48.10
C LEU A 688 3.81 -9.45 -49.52
N VAL A 689 3.60 -8.61 -50.54
CA VAL A 689 3.77 -9.00 -51.95
C VAL A 689 5.20 -9.46 -52.22
N MET A 690 6.19 -8.75 -51.67
CA MET A 690 7.60 -9.14 -51.77
C MET A 690 7.89 -10.50 -51.13
N LEU A 691 7.23 -10.83 -50.01
CA LEU A 691 7.34 -12.14 -49.37
C LEU A 691 6.60 -13.23 -50.15
N GLN A 692 5.42 -12.94 -50.70
CA GLN A 692 4.68 -13.87 -51.56
C GLN A 692 5.53 -14.34 -52.75
N GLY A 693 6.29 -13.44 -53.36
CA GLY A 693 7.19 -13.76 -54.48
C GLY A 693 8.35 -14.69 -54.15
N VAL A 694 8.64 -14.96 -52.87
CA VAL A 694 9.74 -15.84 -52.42
C VAL A 694 9.24 -17.02 -51.57
N VAL A 695 7.94 -17.31 -51.60
CA VAL A 695 7.34 -18.40 -50.80
C VAL A 695 7.95 -19.76 -51.14
N HIS A 696 8.29 -19.99 -52.41
CA HIS A 696 8.88 -21.25 -52.89
C HIS A 696 10.40 -21.32 -52.80
N ASP A 697 11.06 -20.27 -52.30
CA ASP A 697 12.53 -20.23 -52.18
C ASP A 697 13.04 -21.16 -51.08
N SER A 698 14.37 -21.36 -51.04
CA SER A 698 15.03 -22.09 -49.96
C SER A 698 14.72 -21.48 -48.58
N VAL A 699 14.73 -22.29 -47.53
CA VAL A 699 14.47 -21.86 -46.14
C VAL A 699 15.39 -20.71 -45.72
N ASP A 700 16.66 -20.75 -46.11
CA ASP A 700 17.62 -19.72 -45.77
C ASP A 700 17.35 -18.40 -46.52
N ASN A 701 17.00 -18.46 -47.81
CA ASN A 701 16.66 -17.26 -48.57
C ASN A 701 15.36 -16.63 -48.06
N TRP A 702 14.34 -17.45 -47.75
CA TRP A 702 13.10 -17.00 -47.10
C TRP A 702 13.39 -16.26 -45.79
N LYS A 703 14.17 -16.86 -44.90
CA LYS A 703 14.56 -16.24 -43.61
C LYS A 703 15.28 -14.92 -43.82
N GLN A 704 16.26 -14.87 -44.71
CA GLN A 704 16.99 -13.63 -45.02
C GLN A 704 16.04 -12.54 -45.54
N LYS A 705 15.09 -12.91 -46.41
CA LYS A 705 14.12 -11.96 -46.96
C LYS A 705 13.15 -11.43 -45.91
N VAL A 706 12.65 -12.29 -45.03
CA VAL A 706 11.82 -11.92 -43.88
C VAL A 706 12.56 -10.94 -42.96
N ILE A 707 13.83 -11.21 -42.63
CA ILE A 707 14.67 -10.33 -41.80
C ILE A 707 14.89 -8.97 -42.50
N SER A 708 15.11 -8.97 -43.81
CA SER A 708 15.23 -7.73 -44.60
C SER A 708 13.95 -6.89 -44.53
N VAL A 709 12.79 -7.52 -44.75
CA VAL A 709 11.48 -6.86 -44.63
C VAL A 709 11.25 -6.32 -43.21
N HIS A 710 11.58 -7.10 -42.18
CA HIS A 710 11.51 -6.66 -40.79
C HIS A 710 12.34 -5.38 -40.55
N ARG A 711 13.59 -5.33 -41.04
CA ARG A 711 14.46 -4.14 -40.89
C ARG A 711 13.92 -2.91 -41.62
N GLN A 712 13.29 -3.10 -42.78
CA GLN A 712 12.64 -2.00 -43.51
C GLN A 712 11.45 -1.45 -42.71
N MET A 713 10.57 -2.32 -42.22
CA MET A 713 9.45 -1.92 -41.37
C MET A 713 9.89 -1.31 -40.03
N GLU A 714 10.98 -1.80 -39.42
CA GLU A 714 11.53 -1.23 -38.19
C GLU A 714 11.94 0.24 -38.41
N ARG A 715 12.53 0.58 -39.56
CA ARG A 715 12.90 1.97 -39.87
C ARG A 715 11.69 2.87 -40.01
N ILE A 716 10.65 2.41 -40.71
CA ILE A 716 9.39 3.14 -40.89
C ILE A 716 8.74 3.39 -39.52
N LEU A 717 8.58 2.33 -38.72
CA LEU A 717 8.01 2.45 -37.37
C LEU A 717 8.89 3.31 -36.45
N GLY A 718 10.21 3.22 -36.58
CA GLY A 718 11.16 4.03 -35.82
C GLY A 718 11.00 5.52 -36.10
N HIS A 719 10.72 5.89 -37.36
CA HIS A 719 10.37 7.26 -37.73
C HIS A 719 9.07 7.71 -37.04
N ALA A 720 8.00 6.92 -37.14
CA ALA A 720 6.72 7.23 -36.50
C ALA A 720 6.84 7.35 -34.97
N VAL A 721 7.63 6.49 -34.32
CA VAL A 721 7.91 6.58 -32.87
C VAL A 721 8.68 7.86 -32.53
N ARG A 722 9.65 8.27 -33.38
CA ARG A 722 10.38 9.53 -33.22
C ARG A 722 9.44 10.72 -33.35
N GLU A 723 8.61 10.76 -34.38
CA GLU A 723 7.62 11.82 -34.59
C GLU A 723 6.64 11.91 -33.44
N TRP A 724 6.08 10.79 -33.00
CA TRP A 724 5.22 10.73 -31.82
C TRP A 724 5.90 11.31 -30.56
N LYS A 725 7.18 10.99 -30.33
CA LYS A 725 7.96 11.55 -29.21
C LYS A 725 8.21 13.05 -29.36
N VAL A 726 8.46 13.53 -30.58
CA VAL A 726 8.68 14.96 -30.87
C VAL A 726 7.37 15.74 -30.72
N ALA A 727 6.29 15.29 -31.34
CA ALA A 727 4.95 15.87 -31.21
C ALA A 727 4.54 15.95 -29.73
N ARG A 728 4.83 14.91 -28.95
CA ARG A 728 4.62 14.92 -27.50
C ARG A 728 5.43 16.01 -26.78
N LYS A 729 6.71 16.21 -27.11
CA LYS A 729 7.56 17.24 -26.50
C LYS A 729 7.12 18.66 -26.90
N ASN A 730 6.78 18.83 -28.17
CA ASN A 730 6.38 20.12 -28.76
C ASN A 730 4.96 20.54 -28.38
N ALA A 731 4.08 19.59 -28.06
CA ALA A 731 2.76 19.84 -27.45
C ALA A 731 2.83 20.49 -26.05
N GLY A 732 4.03 20.78 -25.54
CA GLY A 732 4.28 21.62 -24.36
C GLY A 732 4.16 23.13 -24.60
N LYS A 733 4.05 23.60 -25.86
CA LYS A 733 3.62 24.98 -26.21
C LYS A 733 2.07 24.97 -26.39
N PRO A 734 1.29 25.91 -25.81
CA PRO A 734 -0.18 25.77 -25.65
C PRO A 734 -0.96 25.96 -26.96
N PRO A 735 -2.20 25.39 -27.15
CA PRO A 735 -3.20 25.00 -26.13
C PRO A 735 -3.86 23.59 -26.19
N ILE A 736 -3.37 22.57 -26.92
CA ILE A 736 -4.15 21.31 -27.13
C ILE A 736 -4.08 20.28 -25.97
N ARG A 737 -3.07 20.34 -25.08
CA ARG A 737 -2.89 19.34 -23.98
C ARG A 737 -2.81 19.90 -22.55
N ARG A 738 -2.88 21.23 -22.35
CA ARG A 738 -3.01 21.80 -20.99
C ARG A 738 -4.43 21.56 -20.49
N GLY A 739 -4.59 20.65 -19.53
CA GLY A 739 -5.88 20.33 -18.90
C GLY A 739 -6.34 18.87 -19.07
N ALA A 740 -5.85 18.17 -20.11
CA ALA A 740 -6.31 16.82 -20.43
C ALA A 740 -5.96 15.79 -19.33
N GLY A 741 -6.98 15.24 -18.69
CA GLY A 741 -6.89 14.17 -17.70
C GLY A 741 -6.45 14.55 -16.29
N GLY A 742 -6.00 15.78 -16.06
CA GLY A 742 -5.66 16.33 -14.72
C GLY A 742 -4.92 15.36 -13.79
N LEU A 743 -5.47 15.13 -12.60
CA LEU A 743 -4.96 14.21 -11.57
C LEU A 743 -5.64 12.83 -11.61
N SER A 744 -6.44 12.54 -12.63
CA SER A 744 -7.24 11.31 -12.72
C SER A 744 -6.39 10.04 -12.80
N LEU A 745 -6.97 8.92 -12.36
CA LEU A 745 -6.38 7.59 -12.59
C LEU A 745 -6.27 7.23 -14.09
N ARG A 746 -7.06 7.88 -14.96
CA ARG A 746 -6.96 7.72 -16.41
C ARG A 746 -5.65 8.30 -16.95
N ARG A 747 -5.24 9.46 -16.45
CA ARG A 747 -3.95 10.08 -16.81
C ARG A 747 -2.76 9.24 -16.34
N ILE A 748 -2.83 8.71 -15.12
CA ILE A 748 -1.80 7.80 -14.59
C ILE A 748 -1.67 6.56 -15.49
N ARG A 749 -2.78 5.89 -15.81
CA ARG A 749 -2.79 4.72 -16.72
C ARG A 749 -2.24 5.05 -18.09
N GLN A 750 -2.56 6.22 -18.62
CA GLN A 750 -2.07 6.70 -19.91
C GLN A 750 -0.54 6.87 -19.90
N LEU A 751 0.05 7.50 -18.89
CA LEU A 751 1.52 7.60 -18.75
C LEU A 751 2.20 6.22 -18.56
N GLU A 752 1.60 5.31 -17.79
CA GLU A 752 2.09 3.94 -17.64
C GLU A 752 2.08 3.19 -18.98
N GLN A 753 1.02 3.40 -19.77
CA GLN A 753 0.88 2.85 -21.11
C GLN A 753 1.91 3.40 -22.10
N GLU A 754 2.20 4.71 -22.06
CA GLU A 754 3.31 5.30 -22.84
C GLU A 754 4.65 4.65 -22.51
N ARG A 755 4.93 4.45 -21.21
CA ARG A 755 6.16 3.77 -20.77
C ARG A 755 6.21 2.34 -21.28
N ARG A 756 5.12 1.58 -21.15
CA ARG A 756 5.05 0.20 -21.66
C ARG A 756 5.33 0.13 -23.15
N THR A 757 4.79 1.06 -23.95
CA THR A 757 5.07 1.15 -25.38
C THR A 757 6.55 1.45 -25.66
N LEU A 758 7.16 2.41 -24.96
CA LEU A 758 8.59 2.71 -25.12
C LEU A 758 9.51 1.56 -24.70
N VAL A 759 9.15 0.85 -23.64
CA VAL A 759 9.87 -0.34 -23.18
C VAL A 759 9.72 -1.47 -24.19
N ALA A 760 8.53 -1.69 -24.74
CA ALA A 760 8.30 -2.68 -25.78
C ALA A 760 9.09 -2.35 -27.06
N TRP A 761 9.09 -1.07 -27.48
CA TRP A 761 9.89 -0.60 -28.61
C TRP A 761 11.40 -0.76 -28.38
N SER A 762 11.90 -0.45 -27.18
CA SER A 762 13.34 -0.54 -26.89
C SER A 762 13.85 -1.98 -26.79
N ASN A 763 12.97 -2.92 -26.45
CA ASN A 763 13.30 -4.34 -26.21
C ASN A 763 12.59 -5.29 -27.20
N HIS A 764 12.19 -4.83 -28.38
CA HIS A 764 11.73 -5.76 -29.41
C HIS A 764 12.93 -6.52 -29.98
N ALA A 765 12.72 -7.79 -30.32
CA ALA A 765 13.75 -8.63 -30.92
C ALA A 765 14.07 -8.15 -32.34
N ARG A 766 15.31 -8.30 -32.78
CA ARG A 766 15.73 -8.06 -34.18
C ARG A 766 16.10 -9.35 -34.91
N GLU A 767 16.20 -10.44 -34.16
CA GLU A 767 16.52 -11.76 -34.63
C GLU A 767 15.42 -12.74 -34.17
N PRO A 768 15.07 -13.75 -34.98
CA PRO A 768 14.11 -14.78 -34.59
C PRO A 768 14.52 -15.49 -33.30
N GLY A 769 13.57 -15.78 -32.42
CA GLY A 769 13.82 -16.45 -31.13
C GLY A 769 14.58 -15.63 -30.08
N GLN A 770 15.09 -14.44 -30.41
CA GLN A 770 15.92 -13.65 -29.49
C GLN A 770 15.13 -13.08 -28.31
N VAL A 771 15.69 -13.22 -27.11
CA VAL A 771 15.14 -12.66 -25.87
C VAL A 771 15.90 -11.40 -25.48
N VAL A 772 15.28 -10.24 -25.71
CA VAL A 772 15.86 -8.96 -25.32
C VAL A 772 15.34 -8.55 -23.94
N ARG A 773 16.24 -8.54 -22.94
CA ARG A 773 15.94 -8.08 -21.58
C ARG A 773 16.67 -6.77 -21.28
N ILE A 774 16.05 -5.92 -20.46
CA ILE A 774 16.74 -4.75 -19.91
C ILE A 774 17.82 -5.25 -18.96
N LYS A 775 19.09 -4.91 -19.24
CA LYS A 775 20.22 -5.25 -18.36
C LYS A 775 19.99 -4.68 -16.95
N ARG A 776 20.41 -5.42 -15.92
CA ARG A 776 20.33 -4.99 -14.53
C ARG A 776 21.06 -3.65 -14.37
N GLY A 777 20.44 -2.68 -13.71
CA GLY A 777 20.96 -1.32 -13.56
C GLY A 777 20.61 -0.34 -14.69
N THR A 778 20.16 -0.81 -15.86
CA THR A 778 19.79 0.07 -16.98
C THR A 778 18.40 0.70 -16.77
N GLN A 779 18.32 2.02 -16.93
CA GLN A 779 17.10 2.79 -16.72
C GLN A 779 16.43 3.18 -18.05
N VAL A 780 15.37 2.47 -18.46
CA VAL A 780 14.57 2.83 -19.65
C VAL A 780 13.40 3.73 -19.27
N ALA A 781 13.33 4.92 -19.87
CA ALA A 781 12.28 5.91 -19.67
C ALA A 781 11.96 6.20 -18.18
N GLN A 782 13.01 6.24 -17.34
CA GLN A 782 12.86 6.42 -15.89
C GLN A 782 12.11 7.70 -15.52
N TRP A 783 12.30 8.78 -16.27
CA TRP A 783 11.57 10.03 -16.09
C TRP A 783 10.03 9.86 -16.14
N LEU A 784 9.50 8.88 -16.89
CA LEU A 784 8.06 8.56 -16.88
C LEU A 784 7.64 7.89 -15.58
N VAL A 785 8.45 6.98 -15.05
CA VAL A 785 8.22 6.35 -13.74
C VAL A 785 8.14 7.42 -12.66
N GLU A 786 9.10 8.34 -12.68
CA GLU A 786 9.17 9.46 -11.74
C GLU A 786 7.95 10.38 -11.88
N ARG A 787 7.56 10.70 -13.12
CA ARG A 787 6.37 11.52 -13.39
C ARG A 787 5.09 10.85 -12.89
N VAL A 788 4.94 9.55 -13.11
CA VAL A 788 3.80 8.75 -12.60
C VAL A 788 3.78 8.78 -11.08
N ASN A 789 4.92 8.56 -10.42
CA ASN A 789 5.01 8.57 -8.97
C ASN A 789 4.69 9.95 -8.38
N HIS A 790 5.22 11.03 -8.96
CA HIS A 790 4.88 12.40 -8.53
C HIS A 790 3.40 12.70 -8.75
N LEU A 791 2.80 12.24 -9.85
CA LEU A 791 1.38 12.43 -10.12
C LEU A 791 0.51 11.66 -9.11
N LYS A 792 0.88 10.42 -8.77
CA LYS A 792 0.23 9.62 -7.72
C LYS A 792 0.31 10.32 -6.36
N GLU A 793 1.49 10.82 -6.00
CA GLU A 793 1.71 11.54 -4.74
C GLU A 793 0.89 12.84 -4.66
N ASP A 794 0.88 13.64 -5.73
CA ASP A 794 0.10 14.89 -5.81
C ASP A 794 -1.41 14.61 -5.75
N ARG A 795 -1.88 13.59 -6.47
CA ARG A 795 -3.27 13.11 -6.39
C ARG A 795 -3.66 12.77 -4.96
N LEU A 796 -2.86 11.95 -4.26
CA LEU A 796 -3.16 11.52 -2.90
C LEU A 796 -3.20 12.70 -1.92
N LYS A 797 -2.22 13.61 -1.99
CA LYS A 797 -2.15 14.79 -1.12
C LYS A 797 -3.32 15.73 -1.34
N LYS A 798 -3.71 15.99 -2.59
CA LYS A 798 -4.84 16.85 -2.93
C LYS A 798 -6.19 16.21 -2.64
N LEU A 799 -6.32 14.89 -2.77
CA LEU A 799 -7.54 14.19 -2.37
C LEU A 799 -7.74 14.26 -0.85
N ALA A 800 -6.68 14.02 -0.06
CA ALA A 800 -6.75 14.17 1.39
C ALA A 800 -7.12 15.60 1.81
N ASP A 801 -6.51 16.61 1.17
CA ASP A 801 -6.80 18.03 1.40
C ASP A 801 -8.26 18.36 1.05
N LEU A 802 -8.74 17.91 -0.12
CA LEU A 802 -10.13 18.10 -0.54
C LEU A 802 -11.12 17.47 0.45
N LEU A 803 -10.83 16.27 0.96
CA LEU A 803 -11.65 15.61 1.97
C LEU A 803 -11.67 16.40 3.28
N ILE A 804 -10.52 16.90 3.74
CA ILE A 804 -10.43 17.69 4.97
C ILE A 804 -11.17 19.02 4.83
N MET A 805 -10.94 19.75 3.73
CA MET A 805 -11.63 21.01 3.49
C MET A 805 -13.15 20.80 3.37
N THR A 806 -13.58 19.71 2.74
CA THR A 806 -15.00 19.32 2.69
C THR A 806 -15.55 19.02 4.08
N ALA A 807 -14.81 18.27 4.91
CA ALA A 807 -15.18 17.98 6.29
C ALA A 807 -15.24 19.24 7.14
N LEU A 808 -14.37 20.22 6.91
CA LEU A 808 -14.39 21.53 7.59
C LEU A 808 -15.49 22.46 7.08
N GLY A 809 -16.25 22.05 6.06
CA GLY A 809 -17.36 22.81 5.50
C GLY A 809 -16.95 23.85 4.44
N TYR A 810 -15.71 23.79 3.94
CA TYR A 810 -15.23 24.64 2.86
C TYR A 810 -15.58 24.05 1.48
N VAL A 811 -15.84 24.94 0.53
CA VAL A 811 -16.06 24.63 -0.89
C VAL A 811 -15.03 25.38 -1.71
N TYR A 812 -14.48 24.71 -2.72
CA TYR A 812 -13.57 25.36 -3.67
C TYR A 812 -14.37 26.10 -4.75
N ASP A 813 -14.23 27.42 -4.81
CA ASP A 813 -14.81 28.29 -5.82
C ASP A 813 -13.74 28.68 -6.84
N GLU A 814 -13.86 28.13 -8.05
CA GLU A 814 -12.91 28.37 -9.13
C GLU A 814 -12.97 29.79 -9.70
N THR A 815 -14.09 30.48 -9.50
CA THR A 815 -14.34 31.84 -10.03
C THR A 815 -13.58 32.91 -9.24
N LYS A 816 -13.17 32.61 -8.01
CA LYS A 816 -12.46 33.56 -7.15
C LYS A 816 -10.96 33.67 -7.50
N PRO A 817 -10.35 34.86 -7.29
CA PRO A 817 -8.92 35.08 -7.53
C PRO A 817 -8.04 34.13 -6.71
N SER A 818 -6.84 33.85 -7.23
CA SER A 818 -5.90 32.90 -6.62
C SER A 818 -5.52 33.34 -5.19
N GLY A 819 -5.92 32.55 -4.20
CA GLY A 819 -5.67 32.82 -2.77
C GLY A 819 -6.94 32.86 -1.91
N HIS A 820 -8.12 33.08 -2.52
CA HIS A 820 -9.42 33.14 -1.83
C HIS A 820 -10.43 32.14 -2.40
N LYS A 821 -9.93 31.01 -2.91
CA LYS A 821 -10.75 29.99 -3.57
C LYS A 821 -11.48 29.08 -2.61
N TRP A 822 -11.14 29.06 -1.32
CA TRP A 822 -11.83 28.25 -0.33
C TRP A 822 -12.83 29.11 0.44
N ASP A 823 -14.12 28.78 0.32
CA ASP A 823 -15.21 29.46 1.01
C ASP A 823 -15.83 28.55 2.05
N LYS A 824 -15.89 29.00 3.31
CA LYS A 824 -16.60 28.31 4.37
C LYS A 824 -18.11 28.49 4.18
N ARG A 825 -18.79 27.44 3.70
CA ARG A 825 -20.24 27.48 3.38
C ARG A 825 -21.09 26.63 4.32
N TYR A 826 -20.47 25.68 5.03
CA TYR A 826 -21.17 24.69 5.83
C TYR A 826 -20.53 24.53 7.21
N PRO A 827 -21.29 24.02 8.20
CA PRO A 827 -20.72 23.57 9.46
C PRO A 827 -19.72 22.42 9.27
N PRO A 828 -18.66 22.35 10.11
CA PRO A 828 -17.70 21.26 10.06
C PRO A 828 -18.27 19.94 10.61
N CYS A 829 -17.69 18.84 10.13
CA CYS A 829 -17.82 17.49 10.68
C CYS A 829 -16.68 17.24 11.67
N GLN A 830 -16.95 16.54 12.78
CA GLN A 830 -15.92 16.16 13.73
C GLN A 830 -15.27 14.82 13.37
N ILE A 831 -15.99 13.97 12.63
CA ILE A 831 -15.56 12.60 12.29
C ILE A 831 -15.59 12.40 10.78
N ILE A 832 -14.53 11.77 10.25
CA ILE A 832 -14.45 11.23 8.89
C ILE A 832 -14.40 9.70 8.97
N LEU A 833 -15.38 9.04 8.33
CA LEU A 833 -15.46 7.60 8.18
C LEU A 833 -14.95 7.18 6.80
N MET A 834 -13.95 6.32 6.79
CA MET A 834 -13.42 5.68 5.58
C MET A 834 -13.83 4.21 5.56
N GLU A 835 -13.83 3.58 4.39
CA GLU A 835 -13.91 2.13 4.27
C GLU A 835 -12.64 1.41 4.76
N ASP A 836 -12.79 0.34 5.57
CA ASP A 836 -11.69 -0.55 5.97
C ASP A 836 -11.27 -1.47 4.81
N LEU A 837 -10.41 -0.95 3.93
CA LEU A 837 -9.81 -1.68 2.81
C LEU A 837 -8.45 -2.32 3.16
N SER A 838 -8.15 -2.54 4.45
CA SER A 838 -6.86 -3.08 4.90
C SER A 838 -6.56 -4.50 4.38
N ARG A 839 -7.61 -5.27 4.08
CA ARG A 839 -7.56 -6.64 3.53
C ARG A 839 -7.63 -6.69 1.99
N TYR A 840 -7.91 -5.58 1.33
CA TYR A 840 -8.00 -5.51 -0.13
C TYR A 840 -6.60 -5.26 -0.72
N ARG A 841 -5.79 -6.32 -0.78
CA ARG A 841 -4.36 -6.30 -1.15
C ARG A 841 -4.11 -6.95 -2.50
N PHE A 842 -2.88 -6.82 -2.99
CA PHE A 842 -2.40 -7.61 -4.14
C PHE A 842 -2.34 -9.07 -3.74
N GLN A 843 -2.87 -9.94 -4.58
CA GLN A 843 -2.79 -11.38 -4.37
C GLN A 843 -2.47 -12.07 -5.70
N SER A 844 -1.78 -13.20 -5.63
CA SER A 844 -1.28 -13.93 -6.81
C SER A 844 -2.39 -14.61 -7.61
N ASP A 845 -3.49 -14.94 -6.93
CA ASP A 845 -4.74 -15.50 -7.43
C ASP A 845 -5.62 -14.48 -8.17
N ARG A 846 -5.37 -13.16 -8.03
CA ARG A 846 -6.10 -12.09 -8.74
C ARG A 846 -5.58 -11.85 -10.15
N PRO A 847 -6.43 -11.38 -11.08
CA PRO A 847 -5.98 -10.98 -12.41
C PRO A 847 -4.95 -9.84 -12.34
N PRO A 848 -3.89 -9.86 -13.18
CA PRO A 848 -2.88 -8.78 -13.21
C PRO A 848 -3.46 -7.38 -13.45
N SER A 849 -4.59 -7.29 -14.15
CA SER A 849 -5.28 -6.02 -14.38
C SER A 849 -5.88 -5.43 -13.11
N GLU A 850 -6.44 -6.27 -12.24
CA GLU A 850 -7.00 -5.84 -10.95
C GLU A 850 -5.87 -5.38 -10.02
N ASN A 851 -4.81 -6.18 -9.88
CA ASN A 851 -3.63 -5.80 -9.10
C ASN A 851 -3.03 -4.47 -9.59
N SER A 852 -2.94 -4.26 -10.91
CA SER A 852 -2.47 -2.98 -11.48
C SER A 852 -3.36 -1.80 -11.08
N GLN A 853 -4.68 -1.99 -11.03
CA GLN A 853 -5.63 -0.98 -10.61
C GLN A 853 -5.49 -0.64 -9.12
N LEU A 854 -5.33 -1.65 -8.26
CA LEU A 854 -5.05 -1.45 -6.83
C LEU A 854 -3.74 -0.68 -6.60
N MET A 855 -2.71 -0.96 -7.41
CA MET A 855 -1.42 -0.25 -7.33
C MET A 855 -1.59 1.22 -7.68
N ALA A 856 -2.42 1.51 -8.69
CA ALA A 856 -2.72 2.88 -9.08
C ALA A 856 -3.57 3.61 -8.03
N TRP A 857 -4.44 2.89 -7.32
CA TRP A 857 -5.39 3.47 -6.36
C TRP A 857 -4.72 3.89 -5.04
N SER A 858 -3.76 3.10 -4.52
CA SER A 858 -2.95 3.46 -3.34
C SER A 858 -3.76 3.88 -2.10
N HIS A 859 -4.93 3.28 -1.88
CA HIS A 859 -5.92 3.67 -0.85
C HIS A 859 -5.36 3.69 0.58
N ARG A 860 -4.46 2.75 0.93
CA ARG A 860 -3.83 2.72 2.27
C ARG A 860 -3.01 3.98 2.55
N ARG A 861 -2.26 4.44 1.55
CA ARG A 861 -1.44 5.64 1.67
C ARG A 861 -2.30 6.90 1.80
N LEU A 862 -3.48 6.92 1.18
CA LEU A 862 -4.44 8.00 1.36
C LEU A 862 -4.89 8.11 2.82
N LEU A 863 -5.26 7.00 3.46
CA LEU A 863 -5.70 7.00 4.86
C LEU A 863 -4.61 7.53 5.81
N GLU A 864 -3.35 7.16 5.59
CA GLU A 864 -2.21 7.68 6.35
C GLU A 864 -2.04 9.20 6.18
N ILE A 865 -2.10 9.70 4.94
CA ILE A 865 -1.97 11.13 4.64
C ILE A 865 -3.16 11.89 5.22
N LEU A 866 -4.38 11.36 5.08
CA LEU A 866 -5.60 11.95 5.60
C LEU A 866 -5.53 12.11 7.12
N LYS A 867 -5.11 11.06 7.86
CA LYS A 867 -4.90 11.13 9.31
C LYS A 867 -3.89 12.22 9.69
N LEU A 868 -2.73 12.22 9.03
CA LEU A 868 -1.69 13.20 9.32
C LEU A 868 -2.19 14.63 9.12
N GLN A 869 -2.92 14.91 8.03
CA GLN A 869 -3.46 16.23 7.76
C GLN A 869 -4.63 16.57 8.71
N ALA A 870 -5.54 15.63 8.96
CA ALA A 870 -6.69 15.75 9.86
C ALA A 870 -6.30 16.10 11.30
N ASP A 871 -5.16 15.57 11.78
CA ASP A 871 -4.63 15.86 13.12
C ASP A 871 -4.40 17.36 13.37
N LEU A 872 -4.07 18.14 12.32
CA LEU A 872 -3.93 19.60 12.41
C LEU A 872 -5.26 20.26 12.82
N HIS A 873 -6.35 19.72 12.29
CA HIS A 873 -7.69 20.22 12.48
C HIS A 873 -8.47 19.45 13.55
N LYS A 874 -7.79 18.54 14.27
CA LYS A 874 -8.40 17.67 15.31
C LYS A 874 -9.56 16.80 14.82
N LEU A 875 -9.67 16.58 13.50
CA LEU A 875 -10.69 15.72 12.93
C LEU A 875 -10.38 14.26 13.27
N ILE A 876 -11.39 13.51 13.71
CA ILE A 876 -11.24 12.09 14.02
C ILE A 876 -11.42 11.30 12.73
N VAL A 877 -10.39 10.57 12.31
CA VAL A 877 -10.45 9.72 11.11
C VAL A 877 -10.47 8.25 11.53
N GLY A 878 -11.57 7.59 11.23
CA GLY A 878 -11.81 6.18 11.53
C GLY A 878 -12.20 5.38 10.28
N THR A 879 -12.20 4.06 10.42
CA THR A 879 -12.66 3.15 9.37
C THR A 879 -13.87 2.34 9.81
N VAL A 880 -14.72 1.99 8.86
CA VAL A 880 -15.90 1.13 9.06
C VAL A 880 -15.76 -0.07 8.15
N PHE A 881 -16.21 -1.24 8.61
CA PHE A 881 -16.16 -2.47 7.82
C PHE A 881 -16.96 -2.31 6.52
N PRO A 882 -16.35 -2.48 5.32
CA PRO A 882 -17.01 -2.13 4.06
C PRO A 882 -17.58 -3.33 3.31
N ALA A 883 -17.44 -4.57 3.80
CA ALA A 883 -17.86 -5.73 3.02
C ALA A 883 -19.34 -5.62 2.63
N PHE A 884 -19.63 -5.78 1.34
CA PHE A 884 -20.96 -5.67 0.75
C PHE A 884 -21.62 -4.28 0.85
N SER A 885 -20.91 -3.22 1.25
CA SER A 885 -21.46 -1.85 1.29
C SER A 885 -22.03 -1.39 -0.06
N SER A 886 -21.44 -1.87 -1.16
CA SER A 886 -21.88 -1.58 -2.53
C SER A 886 -22.87 -2.58 -3.10
N ARG A 887 -23.33 -3.56 -2.32
CA ARG A 887 -24.24 -4.65 -2.74
C ARG A 887 -25.58 -4.67 -2.01
N PHE A 888 -25.74 -3.81 -1.00
CA PHE A 888 -26.98 -3.64 -0.24
C PHE A 888 -27.42 -2.17 -0.29
N ASP A 889 -28.72 -1.92 -0.29
CA ASP A 889 -29.28 -0.57 -0.22
C ASP A 889 -29.12 0.01 1.18
N ALA A 890 -28.57 1.21 1.28
CA ALA A 890 -28.33 1.85 2.56
C ALA A 890 -29.62 2.22 3.31
N GLN A 891 -30.75 2.37 2.62
CA GLN A 891 -32.01 2.79 3.24
C GLN A 891 -32.86 1.58 3.65
N SER A 892 -33.09 0.62 2.74
CA SER A 892 -33.94 -0.55 3.01
C SER A 892 -33.17 -1.73 3.59
N GLY A 893 -31.88 -1.86 3.27
CA GLY A 893 -31.09 -3.05 3.61
C GLY A 893 -31.29 -4.22 2.66
N ALA A 894 -32.03 -4.01 1.56
CA ALA A 894 -32.23 -4.99 0.51
C ALA A 894 -30.95 -5.20 -0.32
N PRO A 895 -30.64 -6.43 -0.74
CA PRO A 895 -29.55 -6.69 -1.67
C PRO A 895 -29.90 -6.23 -3.10
N GLY A 896 -28.88 -5.99 -3.91
CA GLY A 896 -29.06 -5.57 -5.30
C GLY A 896 -27.83 -5.78 -6.19
N VAL A 897 -27.93 -5.30 -7.43
CA VAL A 897 -26.91 -5.48 -8.47
C VAL A 897 -26.44 -4.13 -9.01
N ARG A 898 -25.14 -4.02 -9.31
CA ARG A 898 -24.59 -2.84 -9.98
C ARG A 898 -24.87 -2.90 -11.49
N CYS A 899 -25.44 -1.84 -12.04
CA CYS A 899 -25.81 -1.70 -13.44
C CYS A 899 -25.09 -0.52 -14.10
N ARG A 900 -24.87 -0.63 -15.41
CA ARG A 900 -24.42 0.47 -16.27
C ARG A 900 -25.57 0.98 -17.10
N SER A 901 -25.58 2.28 -17.33
CA SER A 901 -26.54 2.93 -18.22
C SER A 901 -26.00 2.93 -19.65
N VAL A 902 -26.81 2.50 -20.62
CA VAL A 902 -26.46 2.40 -22.03
C VAL A 902 -26.40 3.80 -22.66
N LYS A 903 -25.35 4.10 -23.43
CA LYS A 903 -25.29 5.33 -24.23
C LYS A 903 -25.54 5.01 -25.70
N LYS A 904 -25.96 6.02 -26.47
CA LYS A 904 -26.11 5.91 -27.93
C LYS A 904 -24.88 5.29 -28.62
N GLN A 905 -23.69 5.78 -28.26
CA GLN A 905 -22.42 5.25 -28.79
C GLN A 905 -22.18 3.77 -28.42
N ASP A 906 -22.66 3.31 -27.27
CA ASP A 906 -22.49 1.91 -26.84
C ASP A 906 -23.32 0.97 -27.74
N ILE A 907 -24.52 1.41 -28.13
CA ILE A 907 -25.39 0.69 -29.08
C ILE A 907 -24.74 0.62 -30.46
N GLU A 908 -24.24 1.75 -30.98
CA GLU A 908 -23.54 1.81 -32.26
C GLU A 908 -22.31 0.89 -32.28
N ASN A 909 -21.53 0.87 -31.20
CA ASN A 909 -20.40 -0.05 -31.07
C ASN A 909 -20.86 -1.52 -31.01
N ALA A 910 -21.93 -1.80 -30.27
CA ALA A 910 -22.44 -3.16 -30.10
C ALA A 910 -23.00 -3.74 -31.41
N ALA A 911 -23.64 -2.92 -32.24
CA ALA A 911 -24.09 -3.31 -33.58
C ALA A 911 -22.93 -3.76 -34.48
N GLN A 912 -21.72 -3.23 -34.26
CA GLN A 912 -20.49 -3.67 -34.93
C GLN A 912 -19.80 -4.85 -34.23
N GLY A 913 -20.44 -5.49 -33.24
CA GLY A 913 -19.83 -6.53 -32.41
C GLY A 913 -18.73 -6.04 -31.46
N LYS A 914 -18.64 -4.73 -31.21
CA LYS A 914 -17.54 -4.09 -30.44
C LYS A 914 -18.02 -3.58 -29.09
N GLY A 915 -17.07 -3.34 -28.19
CA GLY A 915 -17.30 -2.62 -26.94
C GLY A 915 -17.66 -3.51 -25.73
N TRP A 916 -18.20 -2.89 -24.69
CA TRP A 916 -18.60 -3.60 -23.47
C TRP A 916 -20.03 -4.16 -23.58
N LEU A 917 -20.93 -3.42 -24.25
CA LEU A 917 -22.33 -3.79 -24.37
C LEU A 917 -22.50 -5.11 -25.12
N ALA A 918 -21.87 -5.29 -26.30
CA ALA A 918 -21.94 -6.55 -27.06
C ALA A 918 -21.55 -7.79 -26.22
N ARG A 919 -20.48 -7.68 -25.42
CA ARG A 919 -20.01 -8.78 -24.56
C ARG A 919 -20.98 -9.11 -23.44
N GLU A 920 -21.59 -8.09 -22.83
CA GLU A 920 -22.55 -8.30 -21.75
C GLU A 920 -23.90 -8.83 -22.27
N LEU A 921 -24.35 -8.39 -23.45
CA LEU A 921 -25.54 -8.93 -24.10
C LEU A 921 -25.37 -10.41 -24.42
N GLN A 922 -24.22 -10.80 -24.96
CA GLN A 922 -23.88 -12.21 -25.18
C GLN A 922 -23.87 -13.01 -23.86
N ARG A 923 -23.32 -12.45 -22.78
CA ARG A 923 -23.30 -13.09 -21.44
C ARG A 923 -24.70 -13.29 -20.87
N LEU A 924 -25.58 -12.30 -21.05
CA LEU A 924 -26.96 -12.30 -20.54
C LEU A 924 -27.94 -13.04 -21.46
N ASN A 925 -27.51 -13.39 -22.66
CA ASN A 925 -28.37 -13.89 -23.74
C ASN A 925 -29.50 -12.90 -24.09
N TRP A 926 -29.16 -11.61 -24.20
CA TRP A 926 -30.07 -10.52 -24.58
C TRP A 926 -29.78 -10.03 -26.00
N THR A 927 -30.78 -9.54 -26.74
CA THR A 927 -30.61 -9.00 -28.09
C THR A 927 -30.54 -7.47 -28.09
N LEU A 928 -30.00 -6.89 -29.18
CA LEU A 928 -29.79 -5.43 -29.29
C LEU A 928 -31.06 -4.65 -29.65
N GLU A 929 -32.05 -5.33 -30.26
CA GLU A 929 -33.16 -4.73 -31.02
C GLU A 929 -34.05 -3.79 -30.19
N TRP A 930 -34.18 -4.03 -28.90
CA TRP A 930 -35.10 -3.35 -27.98
C TRP A 930 -34.39 -2.44 -26.97
N LEU A 931 -33.08 -2.24 -27.10
CA LEU A 931 -32.29 -1.42 -26.19
C LEU A 931 -32.28 0.06 -26.58
N GLN A 932 -32.62 0.93 -25.64
CA GLN A 932 -32.58 2.37 -25.81
C GLN A 932 -31.48 3.04 -24.96
N PRO A 933 -31.06 4.27 -25.33
CA PRO A 933 -30.23 5.08 -24.45
C PRO A 933 -30.85 5.23 -23.05
N ASN A 934 -30.00 5.11 -22.04
CA ASN A 934 -30.27 5.11 -20.61
C ASN A 934 -30.78 3.79 -20.00
N ASP A 935 -31.07 2.77 -20.80
CA ASP A 935 -31.41 1.45 -20.27
C ASP A 935 -30.29 0.86 -19.41
N LEU A 936 -30.67 0.02 -18.45
CA LEU A 936 -29.76 -0.49 -17.43
C LEU A 936 -29.38 -1.93 -17.70
N ILE A 937 -28.07 -2.17 -17.85
CA ILE A 937 -27.51 -3.51 -18.02
C ILE A 937 -26.85 -3.97 -16.71
N PRO A 938 -27.22 -5.13 -16.15
CA PRO A 938 -26.57 -5.69 -14.97
C PRO A 938 -25.17 -6.18 -15.34
N THR A 939 -24.16 -5.43 -14.90
CA THR A 939 -22.73 -5.70 -15.21
C THR A 939 -21.95 -6.12 -13.97
N GLY A 940 -22.51 -5.93 -12.78
CA GLY A 940 -21.84 -6.19 -11.50
C GLY A 940 -20.80 -5.14 -11.10
N ASP A 941 -20.40 -4.24 -12.02
CA ASP A 941 -19.33 -3.24 -11.80
C ASP A 941 -19.71 -1.80 -12.21
N GLY A 942 -20.99 -1.58 -12.51
CA GLY A 942 -21.53 -0.29 -12.93
C GLY A 942 -21.57 0.80 -11.86
N GLU A 943 -21.91 2.02 -12.29
CA GLU A 943 -22.04 3.21 -11.44
C GLU A 943 -23.41 3.36 -10.77
N LEU A 944 -24.42 2.61 -11.22
CA LEU A 944 -25.75 2.61 -10.63
C LEU A 944 -25.94 1.33 -9.84
N PHE A 945 -26.59 1.42 -8.69
CA PHE A 945 -27.01 0.28 -7.89
C PHE A 945 -28.53 0.15 -7.99
N VAL A 946 -28.98 -1.05 -8.35
CA VAL A 946 -30.39 -1.38 -8.57
C VAL A 946 -30.81 -2.42 -7.55
N THR A 947 -31.91 -2.15 -6.85
CA THR A 947 -32.46 -2.98 -5.77
C THR A 947 -33.99 -3.01 -5.86
N PRO A 948 -34.65 -4.04 -5.32
CA PRO A 948 -36.11 -4.04 -5.16
C PRO A 948 -36.62 -2.81 -4.39
N ALA A 949 -37.71 -2.20 -4.84
CA ALA A 949 -38.36 -1.10 -4.12
C ALA A 949 -39.07 -1.61 -2.85
N CYS A 950 -39.00 -0.84 -1.76
CA CYS A 950 -39.53 -1.26 -0.45
C CYS A 950 -41.05 -1.08 -0.32
N CYS A 951 -41.64 -0.17 -1.11
CA CYS A 951 -43.06 0.23 -1.05
C CYS A 951 -43.97 -0.48 -2.06
N ASP A 952 -43.39 -1.16 -3.06
CA ASP A 952 -44.13 -1.96 -4.04
C ASP A 952 -43.42 -3.31 -4.21
N ARG A 953 -43.91 -4.31 -3.47
CA ARG A 953 -43.31 -5.65 -3.39
C ARG A 953 -43.37 -6.39 -4.72
N GLN A 954 -44.27 -6.02 -5.63
CA GLN A 954 -44.55 -6.81 -6.84
C GLN A 954 -43.92 -6.26 -8.12
N LYS A 955 -43.67 -4.94 -8.27
CA LYS A 955 -43.13 -4.40 -9.55
C LYS A 955 -42.06 -3.29 -9.50
N GLY A 956 -41.79 -2.64 -8.36
CA GLY A 956 -40.89 -1.47 -8.33
C GLY A 956 -39.37 -1.79 -8.26
N ILE A 957 -38.53 -0.98 -8.90
CA ILE A 957 -37.07 -0.94 -8.67
C ILE A 957 -36.64 0.43 -8.14
N LYS A 958 -35.68 0.43 -7.21
CA LYS A 958 -34.99 1.63 -6.74
C LYS A 958 -33.61 1.69 -7.39
N ILE A 959 -33.26 2.87 -7.91
CA ILE A 959 -31.99 3.14 -8.57
C ILE A 959 -31.28 4.25 -7.82
N VAL A 960 -30.04 4.01 -7.40
CA VAL A 960 -29.19 5.00 -6.72
C VAL A 960 -27.78 4.97 -7.28
N HIS A 961 -26.99 6.02 -7.07
CA HIS A 961 -25.58 5.98 -7.44
C HIS A 961 -24.85 5.00 -6.51
N ALA A 962 -24.13 4.04 -7.08
CA ALA A 962 -23.59 2.91 -6.34
C ALA A 962 -22.54 3.32 -5.28
N ASP A 963 -21.68 4.30 -5.59
CA ASP A 963 -20.66 4.78 -4.65
C ASP A 963 -21.27 5.67 -3.55
N LEU A 964 -22.35 6.42 -3.83
CA LEU A 964 -23.08 7.18 -2.80
C LEU A 964 -23.81 6.22 -1.86
N ASN A 965 -24.44 5.18 -2.40
CA ASN A 965 -25.06 4.12 -1.61
C ASN A 965 -24.04 3.40 -0.73
N ALA A 966 -22.82 3.15 -1.23
CA ALA A 966 -21.76 2.55 -0.43
C ALA A 966 -21.33 3.47 0.73
N ALA A 967 -21.16 4.78 0.49
CA ALA A 967 -20.89 5.76 1.55
C ALA A 967 -22.03 5.84 2.58
N GLN A 968 -23.29 5.84 2.13
CA GLN A 968 -24.47 5.79 3.00
C GLN A 968 -24.50 4.51 3.85
N ASN A 969 -24.07 3.37 3.32
CA ASN A 969 -23.95 2.13 4.10
C ASN A 969 -22.89 2.24 5.21
N LEU A 970 -21.82 3.01 5.01
CA LEU A 970 -20.84 3.27 6.07
C LEU A 970 -21.49 4.08 7.22
N GLN A 971 -22.33 5.07 6.90
CA GLN A 971 -23.11 5.81 7.91
C GLN A 971 -24.03 4.87 8.68
N ARG A 972 -24.85 4.08 7.96
CA ARG A 972 -25.77 3.11 8.57
C ARG A 972 -25.07 2.18 9.55
N ARG A 973 -23.90 1.65 9.17
CA ARG A 973 -23.09 0.76 10.02
C ARG A 973 -22.46 1.45 11.23
N PHE A 974 -22.06 2.71 11.07
CA PHE A 974 -21.52 3.49 12.18
C PHE A 974 -22.60 3.81 13.21
N TRP A 975 -23.76 4.30 12.78
CA TRP A 975 -24.87 4.70 13.67
C TRP A 975 -25.61 3.50 14.25
N GLY A 976 -26.01 2.53 13.41
CA GLY A 976 -26.76 1.36 13.86
C GLY A 976 -25.88 0.22 14.40
N GLY A 977 -24.58 0.48 14.55
CA GLY A 977 -23.65 -0.45 15.18
C GLY A 977 -23.48 -1.78 14.45
N HIS A 978 -23.12 -2.81 15.21
CA HIS A 978 -22.73 -4.10 14.64
C HIS A 978 -23.91 -4.87 14.06
N ALA A 979 -25.13 -4.71 14.61
CA ALA A 979 -26.34 -5.40 14.17
C ALA A 979 -26.66 -5.14 12.68
N GLU A 980 -26.47 -3.91 12.22
CA GLU A 980 -26.68 -3.48 10.82
C GLU A 980 -25.63 -4.03 9.84
N SER A 981 -24.52 -4.60 10.34
CA SER A 981 -23.46 -5.19 9.52
C SER A 981 -23.63 -6.71 9.29
N LEU A 982 -24.59 -7.34 9.97
CA LEU A 982 -24.80 -8.80 10.01
C LEU A 982 -25.62 -9.30 8.82
N CYS A 983 -25.12 -9.04 7.61
CA CYS A 983 -25.63 -9.61 6.36
C CYS A 983 -24.88 -10.88 5.94
N ARG A 984 -23.75 -11.20 6.59
CA ARG A 984 -22.93 -12.39 6.34
C ARG A 984 -22.36 -12.94 7.64
N VAL A 985 -22.38 -14.26 7.79
CA VAL A 985 -21.64 -15.00 8.83
C VAL A 985 -20.88 -16.15 8.18
N THR A 986 -19.64 -16.38 8.62
CA THR A 986 -18.87 -17.57 8.22
C THR A 986 -18.97 -18.60 9.33
N CYS A 987 -19.26 -19.85 8.99
CA CYS A 987 -19.54 -20.90 9.96
C CYS A 987 -18.68 -22.13 9.69
N ASP A 988 -18.25 -22.82 10.75
CA ASP A 988 -17.79 -24.21 10.67
C ASP A 988 -19.02 -25.11 10.58
N VAL A 989 -19.02 -26.08 9.67
CA VAL A 989 -20.10 -27.05 9.56
C VAL A 989 -19.79 -28.25 10.44
N VAL A 990 -20.77 -28.66 11.23
CA VAL A 990 -20.73 -29.83 12.11
C VAL A 990 -21.98 -30.65 11.84
N GLU A 991 -21.82 -31.93 11.52
CA GLU A 991 -22.94 -32.87 11.41
C GLU A 991 -23.14 -33.59 12.75
N ARG A 992 -24.39 -33.64 13.22
CA ARG A 992 -24.79 -34.35 14.43
C ARG A 992 -26.23 -34.84 14.28
N ASP A 993 -26.51 -36.07 14.67
CA ASP A 993 -27.87 -36.65 14.68
C ASP A 993 -28.61 -36.53 13.32
N GLY A 994 -27.88 -36.66 12.21
CA GLY A 994 -28.43 -36.56 10.85
C GLY A 994 -28.77 -35.15 10.37
N ARG A 995 -28.45 -34.10 11.16
CA ARG A 995 -28.65 -32.69 10.81
C ARG A 995 -27.34 -31.93 10.70
N ARG A 996 -27.30 -30.93 9.82
CA ARG A 996 -26.15 -30.04 9.64
C ARG A 996 -26.31 -28.80 10.51
N TYR A 997 -25.28 -28.55 11.32
CA TYR A 997 -25.16 -27.37 12.15
C TYR A 997 -24.06 -26.47 11.60
N ALA A 998 -24.35 -25.17 11.44
CA ALA A 998 -23.35 -24.17 11.12
C ALA A 998 -23.00 -23.36 12.38
N VAL A 999 -21.81 -23.59 12.91
CA VAL A 999 -21.29 -22.92 14.11
C VAL A 999 -20.56 -21.63 13.70
N PRO A 1000 -21.02 -20.44 14.13
CA PRO A 1000 -20.42 -19.17 13.72
C PRO A 1000 -18.95 -19.04 14.11
N ARG A 1001 -18.09 -18.65 13.16
CA ARG A 1001 -16.70 -18.27 13.40
C ARG A 1001 -16.61 -16.81 13.80
N ILE A 1002 -16.77 -16.55 15.09
CA ILE A 1002 -16.81 -15.19 15.62
C ILE A 1002 -15.59 -14.96 16.52
N SER A 1003 -14.84 -13.88 16.26
CA SER A 1003 -13.76 -13.46 17.16
C SER A 1003 -14.34 -12.98 18.50
N ASN A 1004 -13.63 -13.15 19.61
CA ASN A 1004 -14.08 -12.72 20.95
C ASN A 1004 -14.61 -11.27 20.99
N ALA A 1005 -13.96 -10.34 20.29
CA ALA A 1005 -14.39 -8.92 20.22
C ALA A 1005 -15.75 -8.71 19.51
N PHE A 1006 -16.19 -9.66 18.69
CA PHE A 1006 -17.44 -9.62 17.93
C PHE A 1006 -18.50 -10.57 18.53
N ALA A 1007 -18.07 -11.55 19.33
CA ALA A 1007 -18.92 -12.55 19.97
C ALA A 1007 -19.96 -11.86 20.86
N ASP A 1008 -19.53 -10.92 21.70
CA ASP A 1008 -20.44 -10.18 22.58
C ASP A 1008 -21.50 -9.39 21.79
N SER A 1009 -21.12 -8.75 20.67
CA SER A 1009 -22.08 -7.99 19.86
C SER A 1009 -23.04 -8.88 19.07
N PHE A 1010 -22.56 -10.02 18.57
CA PHE A 1010 -23.37 -10.95 17.80
C PHE A 1010 -24.36 -11.69 18.70
N TYR A 1011 -23.89 -12.24 19.82
CA TYR A 1011 -24.71 -12.98 20.76
C TYR A 1011 -25.65 -12.06 21.57
N LYS A 1012 -25.36 -10.76 21.69
CA LYS A 1012 -26.35 -9.78 22.19
C LYS A 1012 -27.55 -9.63 21.27
N VAL A 1013 -27.37 -9.75 19.96
CA VAL A 1013 -28.45 -9.57 18.96
C VAL A 1013 -29.23 -10.86 18.76
N PHE A 1014 -28.55 -11.99 18.66
CA PHE A 1014 -29.17 -13.27 18.31
C PHE A 1014 -29.35 -14.23 19.50
N GLY A 1015 -28.82 -13.91 20.68
CA GLY A 1015 -28.65 -14.89 21.77
C GLY A 1015 -27.50 -15.87 21.47
N GLN A 1016 -27.07 -16.66 22.47
CA GLN A 1016 -26.14 -17.77 22.21
C GLN A 1016 -26.87 -18.91 21.49
N GLY A 1017 -26.26 -19.48 20.44
CA GLY A 1017 -26.91 -20.46 19.58
C GLY A 1017 -26.06 -20.92 18.41
N VAL A 1018 -26.68 -21.66 17.49
CA VAL A 1018 -26.08 -22.20 16.25
C VAL A 1018 -27.08 -22.12 15.09
N PHE A 1019 -26.60 -22.19 13.86
CA PHE A 1019 -27.47 -22.34 12.69
C PHE A 1019 -27.79 -23.81 12.46
N VAL A 1020 -29.05 -24.14 12.19
CA VAL A 1020 -29.51 -25.49 11.88
C VAL A 1020 -30.10 -25.49 10.47
N SER A 1021 -29.70 -26.48 9.66
CA SER A 1021 -30.26 -26.67 8.32
C SER A 1021 -31.77 -26.94 8.38
N THR A 1022 -32.54 -26.37 7.46
CA THR A 1022 -33.96 -26.68 7.30
C THR A 1022 -34.16 -27.86 6.34
N ASP A 1023 -35.41 -28.23 6.07
CA ASP A 1023 -35.76 -29.24 5.06
C ASP A 1023 -35.51 -28.75 3.62
N GLU A 1024 -35.32 -27.44 3.45
CA GLU A 1024 -34.91 -26.82 2.18
C GLU A 1024 -33.37 -26.77 2.10
N GLU A 1025 -32.82 -27.24 0.97
CA GLU A 1025 -31.38 -27.30 0.75
C GLU A 1025 -30.73 -25.90 0.84
N ASP A 1026 -29.56 -25.82 1.48
CA ASP A 1026 -28.77 -24.59 1.65
C ASP A 1026 -29.46 -23.44 2.41
N VAL A 1027 -30.55 -23.75 3.12
CA VAL A 1027 -31.28 -22.81 3.98
C VAL A 1027 -31.06 -23.16 5.45
N TYR A 1028 -30.80 -22.14 6.26
CA TYR A 1028 -30.45 -22.28 7.67
C TYR A 1028 -31.28 -21.34 8.54
N ARG A 1029 -31.64 -21.79 9.73
CA ARG A 1029 -32.31 -20.97 10.77
C ARG A 1029 -31.47 -20.92 12.03
N TRP A 1030 -31.53 -19.78 12.72
CA TRP A 1030 -30.82 -19.59 13.98
C TRP A 1030 -31.59 -20.23 15.13
N MET A 1031 -30.97 -21.15 15.86
CA MET A 1031 -31.54 -21.80 17.05
C MET A 1031 -30.83 -21.31 18.31
N VAL A 1032 -31.60 -20.72 19.23
CA VAL A 1032 -31.10 -20.16 20.49
C VAL A 1032 -30.99 -21.25 21.56
N GLY A 1033 -29.92 -21.22 22.36
CA GLY A 1033 -29.72 -22.09 23.54
C GLY A 1033 -28.88 -23.34 23.28
N GLU A 1034 -28.75 -23.79 22.03
CA GLU A 1034 -27.91 -24.93 21.65
C GLU A 1034 -26.43 -24.52 21.57
N LYS A 1035 -25.54 -25.26 22.25
CA LYS A 1035 -24.09 -25.02 22.22
C LYS A 1035 -23.37 -26.21 21.61
N ILE A 1036 -22.83 -26.01 20.42
CA ILE A 1036 -21.94 -26.97 19.77
C ILE A 1036 -20.53 -26.37 19.78
N SER A 1037 -19.61 -27.06 20.45
CA SER A 1037 -18.20 -26.63 20.46
C SER A 1037 -17.55 -26.93 19.12
N SER A 1038 -17.05 -25.90 18.44
CA SER A 1038 -16.09 -26.07 17.35
C SER A 1038 -14.68 -25.72 17.82
N ARG A 1039 -13.65 -26.37 17.28
CA ARG A 1039 -12.25 -25.98 17.50
C ARG A 1039 -11.98 -24.66 16.75
N GLY A 1040 -12.46 -23.55 17.29
CA GLY A 1040 -12.31 -22.22 16.70
C GLY A 1040 -10.87 -21.73 16.73
N ARG A 1041 -10.34 -21.33 15.57
CA ARG A 1041 -9.08 -20.57 15.48
C ARG A 1041 -9.37 -19.07 15.57
N SER A 1042 -8.74 -18.36 16.50
CA SER A 1042 -8.76 -16.90 16.52
C SER A 1042 -7.82 -16.34 15.46
N ARG A 1043 -8.31 -15.47 14.59
CA ARG A 1043 -7.46 -14.77 13.59
C ARG A 1043 -6.67 -13.64 14.25
N GLY A 1044 -5.34 -13.83 14.32
CA GLY A 1044 -4.38 -12.79 14.67
C GLY A 1044 -4.01 -11.91 13.47
N ARG A 1045 -3.18 -10.90 13.72
CA ARG A 1045 -2.68 -10.00 12.66
C ARG A 1045 -1.52 -10.69 11.94
N THR A 1046 -1.70 -10.98 10.66
CA THR A 1046 -0.73 -11.71 9.82
C THR A 1046 -0.11 -10.82 8.73
N SER A 1047 1.10 -11.15 8.32
CA SER A 1047 1.82 -10.58 7.17
C SER A 1047 1.13 -10.90 5.84
N ASP A 1048 1.59 -10.33 4.71
CA ASP A 1048 0.96 -10.55 3.40
C ASP A 1048 0.94 -12.04 3.00
N GLU A 1049 2.10 -12.71 3.05
CA GLU A 1049 2.21 -14.16 2.75
C GLU A 1049 1.43 -15.02 3.75
N GLU A 1050 1.41 -14.67 5.04
CA GLU A 1050 0.65 -15.43 6.06
C GLU A 1050 -0.86 -15.24 5.89
N ALA A 1051 -1.31 -14.03 5.54
CA ALA A 1051 -2.72 -13.77 5.27
C ALA A 1051 -3.18 -14.47 3.99
N GLU A 1052 -2.32 -14.53 2.96
CA GLU A 1052 -2.57 -15.30 1.74
C GLU A 1052 -2.64 -16.80 2.06
N ALA A 1053 -1.70 -17.33 2.85
CA ALA A 1053 -1.69 -18.70 3.35
C ALA A 1053 -2.96 -19.05 4.16
N GLU A 1054 -3.36 -18.21 5.13
CA GLU A 1054 -4.61 -18.40 5.88
C GLU A 1054 -5.84 -18.36 4.99
N THR A 1055 -5.85 -17.51 3.96
CA THR A 1055 -6.95 -17.43 2.99
C THR A 1055 -7.03 -18.72 2.20
N TRP A 1056 -5.91 -19.23 1.70
CA TRP A 1056 -5.84 -20.53 1.01
C TRP A 1056 -6.36 -21.68 1.88
N ILE A 1057 -5.97 -21.72 3.15
CA ILE A 1057 -6.46 -22.74 4.10
C ILE A 1057 -7.97 -22.64 4.29
N ASP A 1058 -8.51 -21.43 4.49
CA ASP A 1058 -9.95 -21.25 4.68
C ASP A 1058 -10.75 -21.61 3.43
N GLU A 1059 -10.30 -21.20 2.25
CA GLU A 1059 -10.95 -21.56 0.99
C GLU A 1059 -10.89 -23.07 0.72
N ALA A 1060 -9.82 -23.76 1.16
CA ALA A 1060 -9.72 -25.22 1.06
C ALA A 1060 -10.76 -25.91 1.94
N ARG A 1061 -10.98 -25.38 3.14
CA ARG A 1061 -12.02 -25.90 4.04
C ARG A 1061 -13.43 -25.55 3.55
N GLU A 1062 -13.62 -24.41 2.90
CA GLU A 1062 -14.88 -24.04 2.24
C GLU A 1062 -15.22 -25.00 1.10
N GLN A 1063 -14.23 -25.35 0.28
CA GLN A 1063 -14.38 -26.34 -0.78
C GLN A 1063 -14.74 -27.74 -0.25
N GLN A 1064 -14.24 -28.12 0.92
CA GLN A 1064 -14.61 -29.39 1.58
C GLN A 1064 -16.00 -29.33 2.25
N GLY A 1065 -16.74 -28.23 2.18
CA GLY A 1065 -17.99 -28.03 2.90
C GLY A 1065 -17.84 -27.91 4.42
N LYS A 1066 -16.61 -27.96 4.96
CA LYS A 1066 -16.32 -27.79 6.40
C LYS A 1066 -16.53 -26.35 6.85
N VAL A 1067 -16.60 -25.41 5.92
CA VAL A 1067 -16.83 -24.00 6.16
C VAL A 1067 -17.85 -23.49 5.15
N ILE A 1068 -18.83 -22.72 5.61
CA ILE A 1068 -19.80 -22.08 4.74
C ILE A 1068 -19.96 -20.60 5.07
N ALA A 1069 -20.31 -19.81 4.06
CA ALA A 1069 -20.70 -18.41 4.24
C ALA A 1069 -22.22 -18.28 4.08
N LEU A 1070 -22.90 -17.96 5.17
CA LEU A 1070 -24.34 -17.71 5.20
C LEU A 1070 -24.61 -16.21 5.02
N PHE A 1071 -25.61 -15.88 4.21
CA PHE A 1071 -26.09 -14.53 3.93
C PHE A 1071 -27.56 -14.40 4.25
N ARG A 1072 -27.99 -13.20 4.66
CA ARG A 1072 -29.40 -12.88 4.83
C ARG A 1072 -29.76 -11.53 4.25
N ASP A 1073 -31.02 -11.37 3.89
CA ASP A 1073 -31.62 -10.09 3.53
C ASP A 1073 -32.40 -9.52 4.72
N ALA A 1074 -31.86 -8.48 5.35
CA ALA A 1074 -32.51 -7.83 6.50
C ALA A 1074 -33.82 -7.11 6.13
N SER A 1075 -34.09 -6.87 4.84
CA SER A 1075 -35.33 -6.25 4.38
C SER A 1075 -36.48 -7.25 4.15
N GLY A 1076 -36.18 -8.56 4.13
CA GLY A 1076 -37.15 -9.63 3.88
C GLY A 1076 -37.63 -9.76 2.43
N GLN A 1077 -36.99 -9.09 1.46
CA GLN A 1077 -37.36 -9.15 0.04
C GLN A 1077 -36.83 -10.43 -0.65
N ILE A 1078 -35.71 -10.96 -0.16
CA ILE A 1078 -35.15 -12.25 -0.59
C ILE A 1078 -35.50 -13.31 0.45
N HIS A 1079 -36.27 -14.32 0.03
CA HIS A 1079 -36.56 -15.53 0.81
C HIS A 1079 -37.03 -15.27 2.26
N GLY A 1080 -37.84 -14.22 2.47
CA GLY A 1080 -38.38 -13.89 3.79
C GLY A 1080 -37.33 -13.47 4.84
N GLY A 1081 -36.06 -13.29 4.45
CA GLY A 1081 -34.97 -12.93 5.36
C GLY A 1081 -34.23 -14.11 6.01
N ASP A 1082 -34.48 -15.34 5.54
CA ASP A 1082 -33.75 -16.54 5.98
C ASP A 1082 -32.24 -16.47 5.66
N TRP A 1083 -31.45 -17.31 6.35
CA TRP A 1083 -30.02 -17.45 6.08
C TRP A 1083 -29.77 -18.48 4.99
N LEU A 1084 -29.15 -18.05 3.91
CA LEU A 1084 -28.90 -18.84 2.70
C LEU A 1084 -27.40 -18.97 2.48
N VAL A 1085 -26.96 -20.10 1.94
CA VAL A 1085 -25.58 -20.23 1.43
C VAL A 1085 -25.32 -19.19 0.32
N ALA A 1086 -24.10 -18.64 0.29
CA ALA A 1086 -23.72 -17.52 -0.57
C ALA A 1086 -24.13 -17.69 -2.06
N LYS A 1087 -23.90 -18.86 -2.65
CA LYS A 1087 -24.21 -19.14 -4.06
C LYS A 1087 -25.71 -19.00 -4.33
N VAL A 1088 -26.54 -19.55 -3.45
CA VAL A 1088 -28.01 -19.51 -3.54
C VAL A 1088 -28.52 -18.09 -3.34
N PHE A 1089 -28.04 -17.40 -2.30
CA PHE A 1089 -28.44 -16.02 -2.01
C PHE A 1089 -28.22 -15.07 -3.20
N TRP A 1090 -27.01 -15.02 -3.75
CA TRP A 1090 -26.71 -14.11 -4.86
C TRP A 1090 -27.40 -14.51 -6.17
N GLY A 1091 -27.68 -15.80 -6.38
CA GLY A 1091 -28.47 -16.28 -7.51
C GLY A 1091 -29.91 -15.75 -7.48
N TRP A 1092 -30.56 -15.74 -6.31
CA TRP A 1092 -31.88 -15.12 -6.14
C TRP A 1092 -31.87 -13.62 -6.42
N VAL A 1093 -30.87 -12.90 -5.91
CA VAL A 1093 -30.71 -11.45 -6.14
C VAL A 1093 -30.57 -11.13 -7.62
N GLU A 1094 -29.70 -11.86 -8.34
CA GLU A 1094 -29.48 -11.64 -9.77
C GLU A 1094 -30.74 -11.93 -10.59
N ARG A 1095 -31.44 -13.03 -10.32
CA ARG A 1095 -32.71 -13.37 -11.00
C ARG A 1095 -33.77 -12.31 -10.78
N LEU A 1096 -33.97 -11.87 -9.53
CA LEU A 1096 -35.00 -10.89 -9.19
C LEU A 1096 -34.76 -9.54 -9.86
N VAL A 1097 -33.53 -9.02 -9.81
CA VAL A 1097 -33.20 -7.73 -10.42
C VAL A 1097 -33.29 -7.81 -11.95
N THR A 1098 -32.79 -8.89 -12.55
CA THR A 1098 -32.81 -9.09 -14.01
C THR A 1098 -34.24 -9.19 -14.53
N ALA A 1099 -35.11 -9.96 -13.86
CA ALA A 1099 -36.53 -10.07 -14.22
C ALA A 1099 -37.24 -8.72 -14.19
N ARG A 1100 -37.02 -7.90 -13.15
CA ARG A 1100 -37.64 -6.56 -13.04
C ARG A 1100 -37.13 -5.58 -14.10
N LEU A 1101 -35.86 -5.68 -14.49
CA LEU A 1101 -35.31 -4.85 -15.57
C LEU A 1101 -35.95 -5.21 -16.92
N LEU A 1102 -36.08 -6.51 -17.21
CA LEU A 1102 -36.73 -7.01 -18.43
C LEU A 1102 -38.19 -6.59 -18.50
N SER A 1103 -38.97 -6.78 -17.43
CA SER A 1103 -40.38 -6.37 -17.40
C SER A 1103 -40.55 -4.87 -17.70
N ARG A 1104 -39.66 -4.03 -17.19
CA ARG A 1104 -39.70 -2.57 -17.45
C ARG A 1104 -39.37 -2.21 -18.90
N MET A 1105 -38.53 -3.01 -19.57
CA MET A 1105 -38.22 -2.84 -20.99
C MET A 1105 -39.40 -3.29 -21.85
N SER A 1106 -40.01 -4.45 -21.55
CA SER A 1106 -41.19 -4.96 -22.27
C SER A 1106 -42.46 -4.10 -22.08
N GLU A 1107 -42.70 -3.57 -20.89
CA GLU A 1107 -43.84 -2.66 -20.63
C GLU A 1107 -43.75 -1.37 -21.46
N ARG A 1108 -42.54 -0.87 -21.73
CA ARG A 1108 -42.32 0.30 -22.59
C ARG A 1108 -42.56 -0.01 -24.07
N GLU A 1109 -42.12 -1.17 -24.54
CA GLU A 1109 -42.38 -1.64 -25.90
C GLU A 1109 -43.90 -1.77 -26.15
N ALA A 1110 -44.62 -2.39 -25.22
CA ALA A 1110 -46.08 -2.52 -25.30
C ALA A 1110 -46.80 -1.16 -25.28
N ALA A 1111 -46.23 -0.13 -24.64
CA ALA A 1111 -46.75 1.24 -24.67
C ALA A 1111 -46.44 1.94 -26.00
N ALA A 1112 -45.23 1.77 -26.55
CA ALA A 1112 -44.82 2.34 -27.83
C ALA A 1112 -45.55 1.73 -29.05
N HIS A 1113 -46.09 0.51 -28.93
CA HIS A 1113 -46.96 -0.10 -29.95
C HIS A 1113 -48.44 0.30 -29.83
N LYS A 1114 -48.84 0.96 -28.75
CA LYS A 1114 -50.21 1.46 -28.54
C LYS A 1114 -50.37 2.94 -28.90
N GLU A 1115 -49.27 3.68 -28.98
CA GLU A 1115 -49.17 5.01 -29.61
C GLU A 1115 -48.90 4.86 -31.12
#